data_AF-A0A2I0TTX2-F1
#
_entry.id   AF-A0A2I0TTX2-F1
#
_cell.length_a   1.000
_cell.length_b   1.000
_cell.length_c   1.000
_cell.angle_alpha   90.00
_cell.angle_beta   90.00
_cell.angle_gamma   90.00
#
_symmetry.space_group_name_H-M   'P 1'
#
loop_
_entity.id
_entity.type
_entity.pdbx_description
1 polymer ?
#
loop_
_entity_poly.entity_id
_entity_poly.type
_entity_poly.pdbx_seq_one_letter_code
_entity_poly.pdbx_strand_id
1 'polypeptide(L)'
;MVSLLLQLKQGGRAAGATQEHQQELSKIKSELEKKILFYEEELVRREASHVLEVKNVKKEVHDSESHQLALQKEIMILKDKLEKTKRERHSEMEEAVGTMKEKYERERSMLLEDNKKLTTENERDPLWKVRRSQKLDMSARLELQSALDAEIRAKQLVQEELRKVKDANISFERSVVSNVTCLLSLLQTSSISEQETQGPKSEVSPSTSVVTAEQQQEEPIRLQRMPAAPSPTIQSISLAVPKPKAHQLNIKSFTSPTQCSHCTSLMVGLVRQGYACDVCSFACHVSCKDSAPQVCPIPPEQAKRPLGVDVQRGIGTAYKGYVKVPKPTGVKKGWQRAYAVVCDCKLFLYDVPEGKSTQPGVVASQVLDLRDEDFCVSSVLASDVIHATRKDIPCIFRVTASLLGLPSKSCSLLILTENENEKRKWVGILEGLQSILHKNRLKNQVVHIPQEAYDSTLPLIKASLAAAIVDRDRIAIGSEEGLYVIEVTRDVIVRAADCKKVYQIELAPKEKIIILICGRNHHVHLYPWASLDGSEGNFDIKLAETKGCHLITTGTLKKSSSTCLFVAVKRQVFCYEIHRTKPFHKKFGEIQAPGTVQWMTVFKDKLCVGYQSGFSLLTIQGDGQSINLVNPNDPSLIFLSQQSFDALCAVELSNEEYLLCFSHMGVYVDSQGRRSRMQELMWPATPVACSCNSSYVTVYSEYGVDVFDVNTMEWVQTIGLRRIRPLNMDGTLNLLNCEPPRLIYFKNNFAGAALSVPETSDNSKKQMLRTRSKRRFVFKVPEEERLQQRREMLRDPELRSKMISNPTNFNHVAHMGPGDGMQVLMDLPLSVLPAAQDEKPCPSTTNLSRQQQQQQQQQQRNKTYISWPSSSGSDVGGAMPSRSMSDPDQEFDKEPDSDSTKHSTPSNSSNPSGPPSPNSPHRNQLTLDGLDQSTCDA
;
A
#
# COMPACT_ATOMS: atom_id res chain seq x y z
N MET A 1 -45.89 -31.03 50.28
CA MET A 1 -46.64 -31.11 51.56
C MET A 1 -48.15 -31.14 51.36
N VAL A 2 -48.78 -30.13 50.74
CA VAL A 2 -50.25 -30.05 50.51
C VAL A 2 -50.86 -31.35 49.96
N SER A 3 -50.27 -31.94 48.90
CA SER A 3 -50.75 -33.21 48.30
C SER A 3 -50.73 -34.41 49.27
N LEU A 4 -49.84 -34.41 50.26
CA LEU A 4 -49.67 -35.50 51.23
C LEU A 4 -50.67 -35.37 52.39
N LEU A 5 -50.94 -34.12 52.82
CA LEU A 5 -52.01 -33.81 53.77
C LEU A 5 -53.41 -34.10 53.20
N LEU A 6 -53.59 -33.95 51.89
CA LEU A 6 -54.84 -34.32 51.20
C LEU A 6 -55.06 -35.85 51.20
N GLN A 7 -54.03 -36.64 50.90
CA GLN A 7 -54.11 -38.11 50.90
C GLN A 7 -54.41 -38.68 52.30
N LEU A 8 -53.75 -38.17 53.34
CA LEU A 8 -54.00 -38.58 54.73
C LEU A 8 -55.43 -38.26 55.21
N LYS A 9 -56.14 -37.33 54.58
CA LYS A 9 -57.51 -36.94 54.96
C LYS A 9 -58.62 -37.80 54.33
N GLN A 10 -58.27 -38.80 53.50
CA GLN A 10 -59.24 -39.70 52.85
C GLN A 10 -59.04 -41.20 53.22
N GLY A 11 -57.92 -41.58 53.82
CA GLY A 11 -57.60 -42.96 54.20
C GLY A 11 -58.26 -43.45 55.50
N GLY A 12 -59.59 -43.58 55.53
CA GLY A 12 -60.32 -44.06 56.70
C GLY A 12 -60.48 -45.59 56.79
N ARG A 13 -60.12 -46.17 57.96
CA ARG A 13 -60.31 -47.57 58.43
C ARG A 13 -59.19 -48.59 58.16
N ALA A 14 -58.18 -48.58 59.02
CA ALA A 14 -57.57 -49.80 59.56
C ALA A 14 -57.21 -49.54 61.04
N ALA A 15 -57.73 -50.35 61.97
CA ALA A 15 -57.47 -50.21 63.40
C ALA A 15 -56.57 -51.36 63.87
N GLY A 16 -55.35 -51.05 64.34
CA GLY A 16 -54.38 -52.07 64.77
C GLY A 16 -52.89 -51.76 64.59
N ALA A 17 -52.48 -50.49 64.43
CA ALA A 17 -51.06 -50.12 64.27
C ALA A 17 -50.70 -48.74 64.87
N THR A 18 -51.56 -48.18 65.72
CA THR A 18 -51.53 -46.74 66.05
C THR A 18 -50.30 -46.28 66.82
N GLN A 19 -49.77 -47.08 67.76
CA GLN A 19 -48.71 -46.61 68.66
C GLN A 19 -47.32 -46.61 67.98
N GLU A 20 -46.96 -47.65 67.25
CA GLU A 20 -45.68 -47.72 66.52
C GLU A 20 -45.62 -46.67 65.40
N HIS A 21 -46.65 -46.56 64.54
CA HIS A 21 -46.69 -45.51 63.52
C HIS A 21 -46.68 -44.09 64.13
N GLN A 22 -47.31 -43.86 65.28
CA GLN A 22 -47.23 -42.55 65.94
C GLN A 22 -45.82 -42.26 66.49
N GLN A 23 -45.10 -43.29 66.94
CA GLN A 23 -43.70 -43.18 67.35
C GLN A 23 -42.77 -42.96 66.15
N GLU A 24 -42.95 -43.68 65.04
CA GLU A 24 -42.22 -43.46 63.78
C GLU A 24 -42.48 -42.05 63.20
N LEU A 25 -43.74 -41.61 63.17
CA LEU A 25 -44.09 -40.25 62.74
C LEU A 25 -43.42 -39.18 63.62
N SER A 26 -43.34 -39.40 64.94
CA SER A 26 -42.63 -38.48 65.85
C SER A 26 -41.12 -38.44 65.58
N LYS A 27 -40.51 -39.61 65.28
CA LYS A 27 -39.10 -39.72 64.90
C LYS A 27 -38.83 -38.99 63.58
N ILE A 28 -39.61 -39.28 62.53
CA ILE A 28 -39.51 -38.66 61.20
C ILE A 28 -39.72 -37.14 61.30
N LYS A 29 -40.67 -36.67 62.12
CA LYS A 29 -40.85 -35.24 62.40
C LYS A 29 -39.59 -34.62 63.01
N SER A 30 -38.97 -35.26 64.00
CA SER A 30 -37.73 -34.76 64.61
C SER A 30 -36.53 -34.77 63.66
N GLU A 31 -36.45 -35.74 62.73
CA GLU A 31 -35.41 -35.79 61.70
C GLU A 31 -35.63 -34.74 60.61
N LEU A 32 -36.88 -34.44 60.27
CA LEU A 32 -37.25 -33.36 59.36
C LEU A 32 -36.95 -31.98 59.97
N GLU A 33 -37.29 -31.76 61.24
CA GLU A 33 -37.00 -30.52 61.97
C GLU A 33 -35.48 -30.28 62.07
N LYS A 34 -34.68 -31.31 62.35
CA LYS A 34 -33.21 -31.24 62.30
C LYS A 34 -32.68 -30.89 60.91
N LYS A 35 -33.27 -31.44 59.84
CA LYS A 35 -32.90 -31.12 58.45
C LYS A 35 -33.29 -29.69 58.05
N ILE A 36 -34.44 -29.19 58.52
CA ILE A 36 -34.86 -27.80 58.29
C ILE A 36 -33.84 -26.85 58.94
N LEU A 37 -33.56 -27.02 60.23
CA LEU A 37 -32.57 -26.20 60.96
C LEU A 37 -31.18 -26.25 60.32
N PHE A 38 -30.73 -27.42 59.85
CA PHE A 38 -29.46 -27.57 59.14
C PHE A 38 -29.44 -26.77 57.82
N TYR A 39 -30.52 -26.82 57.02
CA TYR A 39 -30.60 -26.06 55.77
C TYR A 39 -30.77 -24.55 55.99
N GLU A 40 -31.45 -24.13 57.07
CA GLU A 40 -31.55 -22.73 57.48
C GLU A 40 -30.17 -22.18 57.91
N GLU A 41 -29.41 -22.93 58.73
CA GLU A 41 -28.05 -22.53 59.12
C GLU A 41 -27.10 -22.50 57.90
N GLU A 42 -27.19 -23.48 57.00
CA GLU A 42 -26.41 -23.53 55.75
C GLU A 42 -26.74 -22.36 54.82
N LEU A 43 -28.02 -21.95 54.73
CA LEU A 43 -28.46 -20.80 53.95
C LEU A 43 -27.87 -19.50 54.53
N VAL A 44 -28.04 -19.26 55.83
CA VAL A 44 -27.48 -18.09 56.52
C VAL A 44 -25.96 -18.03 56.38
N ARG A 45 -25.26 -19.17 56.43
CA ARG A 45 -23.80 -19.24 56.25
C ARG A 45 -23.36 -18.85 54.83
N ARG A 46 -24.15 -19.21 53.80
CA ARG A 46 -23.89 -18.80 52.40
C ARG A 46 -24.23 -17.34 52.17
N GLU A 47 -25.33 -16.84 52.72
CA GLU A 47 -25.68 -15.41 52.67
C GLU A 47 -24.59 -14.55 53.31
N ALA A 48 -24.08 -14.93 54.49
CA ALA A 48 -22.96 -14.27 55.14
C ALA A 48 -21.68 -14.28 54.27
N SER A 49 -21.39 -15.41 53.61
CA SER A 49 -20.25 -15.51 52.68
C SER A 49 -20.41 -14.60 51.45
N HIS A 50 -21.59 -14.59 50.82
CA HIS A 50 -21.88 -13.73 49.66
C HIS A 50 -21.83 -12.24 50.05
N VAL A 51 -22.32 -11.86 51.23
CA VAL A 51 -22.23 -10.48 51.75
C VAL A 51 -20.77 -10.05 51.96
N LEU A 52 -19.90 -10.96 52.44
CA LEU A 52 -18.47 -10.69 52.59
C LEU A 52 -17.77 -10.56 51.22
N GLU A 53 -18.08 -11.44 50.27
CA GLU A 53 -17.54 -11.40 48.91
C GLU A 53 -17.95 -10.11 48.17
N VAL A 54 -19.23 -9.73 48.21
CA VAL A 54 -19.73 -8.46 47.66
C VAL A 54 -19.07 -7.25 48.34
N LYS A 55 -18.75 -7.33 49.63
CA LYS A 55 -18.01 -6.27 50.34
C LYS A 55 -16.55 -6.16 49.87
N ASN A 56 -15.88 -7.29 49.61
CA ASN A 56 -14.52 -7.30 49.07
C ASN A 56 -14.49 -6.75 47.63
N VAL A 57 -15.37 -7.24 46.74
CA VAL A 57 -15.46 -6.76 45.35
C VAL A 57 -15.75 -5.26 45.29
N LYS A 58 -16.64 -4.74 46.15
CA LYS A 58 -16.88 -3.28 46.27
C LYS A 58 -15.63 -2.48 46.68
N LYS A 59 -14.77 -3.06 47.53
CA LYS A 59 -13.49 -2.43 47.89
C LYS A 59 -12.51 -2.45 46.71
N GLU A 60 -12.36 -3.59 46.04
CA GLU A 60 -11.47 -3.72 44.88
C GLU A 60 -11.86 -2.79 43.72
N VAL A 61 -13.17 -2.61 43.47
CA VAL A 61 -13.68 -1.61 42.52
C VAL A 61 -13.25 -0.20 42.95
N HIS A 62 -13.45 0.19 44.21
CA HIS A 62 -13.10 1.53 44.68
C HIS A 62 -11.58 1.81 44.67
N ASP A 63 -10.78 0.81 45.08
CA ASP A 63 -9.30 0.89 45.01
C ASP A 63 -8.82 1.01 43.54
N SER A 64 -9.54 0.39 42.60
CA SER A 64 -9.30 0.47 41.15
C SER A 64 -9.73 1.82 40.54
N GLU A 65 -10.89 2.35 40.92
CA GLU A 65 -11.36 3.69 40.54
C GLU A 65 -10.36 4.77 40.97
N SER A 66 -9.83 4.65 42.20
CA SER A 66 -8.78 5.52 42.74
C SER A 66 -7.49 5.45 41.90
N HIS A 67 -7.05 4.24 41.53
CA HIS A 67 -5.92 4.04 40.61
C HIS A 67 -6.14 4.65 39.23
N GLN A 68 -7.32 4.45 38.64
CA GLN A 68 -7.69 5.04 37.35
C GLN A 68 -7.64 6.58 37.41
N LEU A 69 -8.12 7.17 38.51
CA LEU A 69 -8.15 8.62 38.70
C LEU A 69 -6.75 9.20 38.96
N ALA A 70 -5.82 8.44 39.54
CA ALA A 70 -4.40 8.78 39.61
C ALA A 70 -3.73 8.75 38.23
N LEU A 71 -3.93 7.69 37.45
CA LEU A 71 -3.38 7.56 36.09
C LEU A 71 -3.92 8.65 35.13
N GLN A 72 -5.20 9.04 35.27
CA GLN A 72 -5.75 10.16 34.50
C GLN A 72 -5.07 11.50 34.81
N LYS A 73 -4.70 11.76 36.07
CA LYS A 73 -3.91 12.95 36.46
C LYS A 73 -2.50 12.91 35.87
N GLU A 74 -1.84 11.75 35.90
CA GLU A 74 -0.50 11.59 35.30
C GLU A 74 -0.54 11.81 33.78
N ILE A 75 -1.52 11.24 33.08
CA ILE A 75 -1.75 11.47 31.64
C ILE A 75 -2.00 12.96 31.34
N MET A 76 -2.71 13.69 32.21
CA MET A 76 -2.92 15.14 32.05
C MET A 76 -1.60 15.92 32.18
N ILE A 77 -0.77 15.60 33.19
CA ILE A 77 0.55 16.22 33.40
C ILE A 77 1.50 15.91 32.23
N LEU A 78 1.50 14.68 31.72
CA LEU A 78 2.31 14.28 30.56
C LEU A 78 1.87 14.99 29.27
N LYS A 79 0.57 15.24 29.09
CA LYS A 79 0.05 16.02 27.95
C LYS A 79 0.48 17.49 28.00
N ASP A 80 0.40 18.15 29.15
CA ASP A 80 0.85 19.54 29.24
C ASP A 80 2.38 19.66 29.07
N LYS A 81 3.16 18.75 29.65
CA LYS A 81 4.61 18.65 29.39
C LYS A 81 4.91 18.49 27.89
N LEU A 82 4.20 17.60 27.19
CA LEU A 82 4.37 17.40 25.75
C LEU A 82 4.04 18.67 24.95
N GLU A 83 2.95 19.36 25.28
CA GLU A 83 2.54 20.58 24.57
C GLU A 83 3.44 21.79 24.92
N LYS A 84 4.04 21.82 26.13
CA LYS A 84 5.10 22.76 26.52
C LYS A 84 6.35 22.54 25.68
N THR A 85 6.87 21.31 25.60
CA THR A 85 8.04 20.95 24.77
C THR A 85 7.78 21.03 23.26
N LYS A 86 6.51 21.05 22.84
CA LYS A 86 6.12 21.38 21.46
C LYS A 86 6.14 22.88 21.19
N ARG A 87 5.71 23.72 22.14
CA ARG A 87 5.84 25.20 22.06
C ARG A 87 7.29 25.64 22.11
N GLU A 88 8.10 25.06 23.00
CA GLU A 88 9.55 25.34 23.14
C GLU A 88 10.29 25.08 21.83
N ARG A 89 10.18 23.86 21.27
CA ARG A 89 10.81 23.52 19.97
C ARG A 89 10.29 24.36 18.79
N HIS A 90 9.06 24.86 18.83
CA HIS A 90 8.58 25.77 17.79
C HIS A 90 9.25 27.14 17.90
N SER A 91 9.44 27.66 19.12
CA SER A 91 10.17 28.91 19.38
C SER A 91 11.64 28.80 18.97
N GLU A 92 12.31 27.69 19.36
CA GLU A 92 13.70 27.38 18.95
C GLU A 92 13.83 27.33 17.41
N MET A 93 12.83 26.80 16.71
CA MET A 93 12.83 26.71 15.25
C MET A 93 12.61 28.07 14.57
N GLU A 94 11.73 28.93 15.10
CA GLU A 94 11.56 30.30 14.60
C GLU A 94 12.84 31.14 14.82
N GLU A 95 13.51 30.99 15.96
CA GLU A 95 14.78 31.65 16.26
C GLU A 95 15.93 31.17 15.34
N ALA A 96 15.99 29.85 15.06
CA ALA A 96 16.92 29.28 14.08
C ALA A 96 16.65 29.76 12.65
N VAL A 97 15.39 29.95 12.26
CA VAL A 97 15.01 30.53 10.96
C VAL A 97 15.36 32.02 10.90
N GLY A 98 15.14 32.77 11.97
CA GLY A 98 15.52 34.19 12.08
C GLY A 98 17.03 34.40 11.91
N THR A 99 17.85 33.69 12.69
CA THR A 99 19.32 33.77 12.61
C THR A 99 19.86 33.31 11.25
N MET A 100 19.27 32.28 10.64
CA MET A 100 19.62 31.86 9.27
C MET A 100 19.27 32.93 8.22
N LYS A 101 18.12 33.58 8.34
CA LYS A 101 17.71 34.69 7.46
C LYS A 101 18.70 35.85 7.56
N GLU A 102 19.11 36.24 8.76
CA GLU A 102 20.12 37.31 8.92
C GLU A 102 21.48 36.91 8.33
N LYS A 103 21.92 35.65 8.49
CA LYS A 103 23.16 35.13 7.85
C LYS A 103 23.08 35.32 6.32
N TYR A 104 21.96 34.93 5.71
CA TYR A 104 21.71 35.11 4.28
C TYR A 104 21.68 36.60 3.85
N GLU A 105 21.07 37.49 4.65
CA GLU A 105 21.05 38.93 4.34
C GLU A 105 22.44 39.58 4.46
N ARG A 106 23.29 39.13 5.39
CA ARG A 106 24.71 39.52 5.49
C ARG A 106 25.52 39.03 4.29
N GLU A 107 25.41 37.75 3.93
CA GLU A 107 26.09 37.15 2.77
C GLU A 107 25.67 37.83 1.46
N ARG A 108 24.37 38.06 1.26
CA ARG A 108 23.83 38.81 0.12
C ARG A 108 24.39 40.23 0.03
N SER A 109 24.58 40.91 1.17
CA SER A 109 25.15 42.26 1.21
C SER A 109 26.64 42.25 0.86
N MET A 110 27.40 41.28 1.37
CA MET A 110 28.81 41.09 1.03
C MET A 110 29.01 40.82 -0.46
N LEU A 111 28.18 39.93 -1.05
CA LEU A 111 28.21 39.62 -2.49
C LEU A 111 27.86 40.84 -3.36
N LEU A 112 27.01 41.76 -2.89
CA LEU A 112 26.73 43.02 -3.60
C LEU A 112 27.92 43.99 -3.55
N GLU A 113 28.58 44.11 -2.40
CA GLU A 113 29.78 44.95 -2.25
C GLU A 113 30.95 44.40 -3.09
N ASP A 114 31.13 43.08 -3.16
CA ASP A 114 32.15 42.46 -4.01
C ASP A 114 31.82 42.53 -5.50
N ASN A 115 30.54 42.49 -5.90
CA ASN A 115 30.15 42.78 -7.30
C ASN A 115 30.51 44.22 -7.70
N LYS A 116 30.37 45.16 -6.76
CA LYS A 116 30.72 46.59 -6.90
C LYS A 116 32.24 46.83 -6.93
N LYS A 117 33.03 46.03 -6.22
CA LYS A 117 34.51 45.98 -6.37
C LYS A 117 34.91 45.41 -7.73
N LEU A 118 34.36 44.25 -8.12
CA LEU A 118 34.67 43.61 -9.40
C LEU A 118 34.31 44.49 -10.60
N THR A 119 33.21 45.23 -10.54
CA THR A 119 32.85 46.19 -11.60
C THR A 119 33.82 47.37 -11.66
N THR A 120 34.28 47.91 -10.52
CA THR A 120 35.26 49.02 -10.49
C THR A 120 36.70 48.59 -10.79
N GLU A 121 37.09 47.33 -10.55
CA GLU A 121 38.33 46.76 -11.08
C GLU A 121 38.26 46.57 -12.60
N ASN A 122 37.13 46.08 -13.13
CA ASN A 122 36.91 45.85 -14.55
C ASN A 122 36.86 47.15 -15.39
N GLU A 123 36.83 48.32 -14.74
CA GLU A 123 37.02 49.61 -15.40
C GLU A 123 38.49 50.00 -15.61
N ARG A 124 39.45 49.34 -14.94
CA ARG A 124 40.88 49.70 -14.96
C ARG A 124 41.67 49.15 -16.15
N ASP A 125 41.13 48.18 -16.91
CA ASP A 125 41.69 47.76 -18.20
C ASP A 125 40.86 48.35 -19.38
N PRO A 126 41.40 49.32 -20.13
CA PRO A 126 40.72 49.86 -21.32
C PRO A 126 40.79 48.92 -22.55
N LEU A 127 41.71 47.94 -22.57
CA LEU A 127 42.02 47.12 -23.76
C LEU A 127 41.09 45.90 -23.93
N TRP A 128 40.35 45.45 -22.91
CA TRP A 128 39.27 44.48 -23.12
C TRP A 128 38.04 45.11 -23.78
N LYS A 129 37.71 46.36 -23.44
CA LYS A 129 36.54 47.08 -23.99
C LYS A 129 36.67 47.23 -25.52
N VAL A 130 37.83 47.63 -26.02
CA VAL A 130 38.13 47.74 -27.46
C VAL A 130 38.04 46.39 -28.17
N ARG A 131 38.68 45.34 -27.63
CA ARG A 131 38.67 43.99 -28.23
C ARG A 131 37.28 43.34 -28.24
N ARG A 132 36.42 43.66 -27.26
CA ARG A 132 35.02 43.22 -27.23
C ARG A 132 34.15 44.01 -28.22
N SER A 133 34.34 45.33 -28.31
CA SER A 133 33.66 46.20 -29.28
C SER A 133 33.91 45.75 -30.72
N GLN A 134 35.16 45.56 -31.14
CA GLN A 134 35.47 45.12 -32.51
C GLN A 134 34.86 43.75 -32.88
N LYS A 135 34.74 42.82 -31.92
CA LYS A 135 34.04 41.54 -32.15
C LYS A 135 32.51 41.71 -32.24
N LEU A 136 31.92 42.62 -31.47
CA LEU A 136 30.49 42.90 -31.52
C LEU A 136 30.11 43.63 -32.82
N ASP A 137 30.88 44.63 -33.25
CA ASP A 137 30.66 45.34 -34.53
C ASP A 137 30.73 44.38 -35.73
N MET A 138 31.73 43.48 -35.76
CA MET A 138 31.84 42.47 -36.82
C MET A 138 30.62 41.54 -36.84
N SER A 139 30.13 41.11 -35.68
CA SER A 139 28.94 40.26 -35.56
C SER A 139 27.67 40.99 -35.99
N ALA A 140 27.43 42.17 -35.44
CA ALA A 140 26.24 42.98 -35.72
C ALA A 140 26.15 43.38 -37.20
N ARG A 141 27.29 43.66 -37.85
CA ARG A 141 27.35 44.00 -39.28
C ARG A 141 27.03 42.82 -40.19
N LEU A 142 27.43 41.60 -39.83
CA LEU A 142 27.04 40.37 -40.55
C LEU A 142 25.56 40.03 -40.33
N GLU A 143 25.04 40.26 -39.12
CA GLU A 143 23.64 40.03 -38.77
C GLU A 143 22.71 41.03 -39.49
N LEU A 144 23.08 42.32 -39.55
CA LEU A 144 22.41 43.35 -40.35
C LEU A 144 22.43 43.05 -41.85
N GLN A 145 23.54 42.54 -42.39
CA GLN A 145 23.62 42.13 -43.80
C GLN A 145 22.63 40.99 -44.08
N SER A 146 22.63 39.94 -43.25
CA SER A 146 21.70 38.81 -43.36
C SER A 146 20.23 39.24 -43.28
N ALA A 147 19.91 40.16 -42.37
CA ALA A 147 18.58 40.74 -42.21
C ALA A 147 18.17 41.58 -43.43
N LEU A 148 19.06 42.44 -43.95
CA LEU A 148 18.81 43.23 -45.16
C LEU A 148 18.57 42.34 -46.39
N ASP A 149 19.37 41.28 -46.56
CA ASP A 149 19.21 40.34 -47.67
C ASP A 149 17.89 39.53 -47.55
N ALA A 150 17.41 39.27 -46.32
CA ALA A 150 16.10 38.67 -46.09
C ALA A 150 14.95 39.64 -46.41
N GLU A 151 15.07 40.90 -45.99
CA GLU A 151 14.13 41.99 -46.27
C GLU A 151 14.00 42.27 -47.78
N ILE A 152 15.11 42.22 -48.51
CA ILE A 152 15.14 42.34 -49.98
C ILE A 152 14.42 41.16 -50.64
N ARG A 153 14.70 39.92 -50.23
CA ARG A 153 14.00 38.72 -50.76
C ARG A 153 12.49 38.78 -50.47
N ALA A 154 12.09 39.23 -49.28
CA ALA A 154 10.68 39.40 -48.93
C ALA A 154 9.99 40.45 -49.82
N LYS A 155 10.65 41.60 -50.06
CA LYS A 155 10.13 42.64 -50.97
C LYS A 155 10.04 42.18 -52.42
N GLN A 156 11.00 41.39 -52.90
CA GLN A 156 10.95 40.77 -54.24
C GLN A 156 9.77 39.79 -54.36
N LEU A 157 9.52 38.96 -53.35
CA LEU A 157 8.36 38.07 -53.30
C LEU A 157 7.03 38.86 -53.31
N VAL A 158 6.91 39.92 -52.52
CA VAL A 158 5.71 40.78 -52.51
C VAL A 158 5.52 41.51 -53.85
N GLN A 159 6.60 41.92 -54.52
CA GLN A 159 6.52 42.51 -55.88
C GLN A 159 6.14 41.47 -56.95
N GLU A 160 6.59 40.22 -56.82
CA GLU A 160 6.19 39.10 -57.69
C GLU A 160 4.69 38.80 -57.54
N GLU A 161 4.19 38.64 -56.31
CA GLU A 161 2.76 38.42 -56.07
C GLU A 161 1.91 39.64 -56.47
N LEU A 162 2.38 40.87 -56.25
CA LEU A 162 1.69 42.07 -56.71
C LEU A 162 1.64 42.16 -58.24
N ARG A 163 2.68 41.68 -58.96
CA ARG A 163 2.65 41.56 -60.42
C ARG A 163 1.66 40.49 -60.85
N LYS A 164 1.69 39.29 -60.27
CA LYS A 164 0.68 38.23 -60.54
C LYS A 164 -0.75 38.70 -60.30
N VAL A 165 -1.00 39.45 -59.22
CA VAL A 165 -2.33 40.03 -58.92
C VAL A 165 -2.71 41.09 -59.96
N LYS A 166 -1.77 41.92 -60.43
CA LYS A 166 -2.02 42.87 -61.54
C LYS A 166 -2.29 42.16 -62.87
N ASP A 167 -1.50 41.13 -63.21
CA ASP A 167 -1.68 40.35 -64.43
C ASP A 167 -3.00 39.57 -64.40
N ALA A 168 -3.36 39.01 -63.24
CA ALA A 168 -4.67 38.41 -62.99
C ALA A 168 -5.80 39.44 -63.13
N ASN A 169 -5.66 40.64 -62.53
CA ASN A 169 -6.64 41.71 -62.66
C ASN A 169 -6.79 42.19 -64.11
N ILE A 170 -5.70 42.33 -64.87
CA ILE A 170 -5.72 42.66 -66.30
C ILE A 170 -6.36 41.52 -67.11
N SER A 171 -6.15 40.25 -66.73
CA SER A 171 -6.85 39.12 -67.37
C SER A 171 -8.35 39.11 -67.05
N PHE A 172 -8.73 39.52 -65.83
CA PHE A 172 -10.11 39.67 -65.41
C PHE A 172 -10.79 40.86 -66.10
N GLU A 173 -10.14 42.01 -66.18
CA GLU A 173 -10.59 43.17 -66.96
C GLU A 173 -10.72 42.82 -68.45
N ARG A 174 -9.79 42.06 -69.03
CA ARG A 174 -9.94 41.54 -70.41
C ARG A 174 -11.09 40.56 -70.55
N SER A 175 -11.36 39.73 -69.54
CA SER A 175 -12.52 38.83 -69.52
C SER A 175 -13.83 39.61 -69.40
N VAL A 176 -13.90 40.60 -68.51
CA VAL A 176 -15.04 41.51 -68.37
C VAL A 176 -15.26 42.32 -69.64
N VAL A 177 -14.22 42.91 -70.23
CA VAL A 177 -14.30 43.60 -71.52
C VAL A 177 -14.72 42.63 -72.64
N SER A 178 -14.20 41.40 -72.69
CA SER A 178 -14.63 40.40 -73.67
C SER A 178 -16.10 40.00 -73.49
N ASN A 179 -16.59 39.89 -72.24
CA ASN A 179 -17.98 39.61 -71.94
C ASN A 179 -18.89 40.81 -72.26
N VAL A 180 -18.43 42.03 -72.01
CA VAL A 180 -19.11 43.29 -72.40
C VAL A 180 -19.11 43.47 -73.92
N THR A 181 -18.05 43.08 -74.63
CA THR A 181 -17.98 43.06 -76.11
C THR A 181 -18.88 41.95 -76.68
N CYS A 182 -18.96 40.80 -76.02
CA CYS A 182 -19.91 39.74 -76.37
C CYS A 182 -21.36 40.24 -76.20
N LEU A 183 -21.68 40.87 -75.07
CA LEU A 183 -22.97 41.53 -74.84
C LEU A 183 -23.25 42.64 -75.86
N LEU A 184 -22.27 43.46 -76.21
CA LEU A 184 -22.39 44.47 -77.29
C LEU A 184 -22.64 43.84 -78.66
N SER A 185 -22.04 42.69 -78.96
CA SER A 185 -22.32 41.96 -80.21
C SER A 185 -23.73 41.36 -80.22
N LEU A 186 -24.21 40.84 -79.08
CA LEU A 186 -25.59 40.37 -78.90
C LEU A 186 -26.60 41.51 -78.99
N LEU A 187 -26.25 42.70 -78.49
CA LEU A 187 -27.04 43.93 -78.66
C LEU A 187 -27.03 44.40 -80.13
N GLN A 188 -25.90 44.31 -80.84
CA GLN A 188 -25.82 44.63 -82.28
C GLN A 188 -26.65 43.67 -83.15
N THR A 189 -26.81 42.40 -82.76
CA THR A 189 -27.73 41.46 -83.43
C THR A 189 -29.21 41.67 -83.06
N SER A 190 -29.53 42.59 -82.14
CA SER A 190 -30.89 42.75 -81.56
C SER A 190 -31.55 44.10 -81.86
N SER A 191 -31.02 44.88 -82.82
CA SER A 191 -31.56 46.20 -83.17
C SER A 191 -31.62 46.48 -84.68
N ILE A 192 -32.33 45.63 -85.42
CA ILE A 192 -33.14 46.08 -86.57
C ILE A 192 -34.60 45.66 -86.32
N SER A 193 -35.28 46.39 -85.44
CA SER A 193 -36.73 46.58 -85.46
C SER A 193 -37.13 47.67 -84.46
N GLU A 194 -37.97 48.60 -84.90
CA GLU A 194 -38.63 49.63 -84.09
C GLU A 194 -39.68 48.95 -83.16
N GLN A 195 -40.34 49.57 -82.16
CA GLN A 195 -40.83 50.96 -82.06
C GLN A 195 -41.29 51.28 -80.61
N GLU A 196 -41.03 52.50 -80.09
CA GLU A 196 -41.76 53.21 -78.98
C GLU A 196 -41.84 52.59 -77.54
N THR A 197 -42.03 53.32 -76.41
CA THR A 197 -42.01 54.78 -76.05
C THR A 197 -41.68 55.04 -74.54
N GLN A 198 -41.12 56.23 -74.24
CA GLN A 198 -41.20 57.02 -72.98
C GLN A 198 -40.57 56.53 -71.63
N GLY A 199 -40.35 57.48 -70.71
CA GLY A 199 -39.84 57.38 -69.31
C GLY A 199 -40.40 58.56 -68.47
N PRO A 200 -39.80 59.08 -67.35
CA PRO A 200 -38.54 58.71 -66.64
C PRO A 200 -38.59 58.72 -65.06
N LYS A 201 -37.51 58.25 -64.38
CA LYS A 201 -37.00 58.57 -62.99
C LYS A 201 -37.97 58.52 -61.75
N SER A 202 -37.58 58.20 -60.50
CA SER A 202 -36.28 57.92 -59.83
C SER A 202 -36.46 57.08 -58.53
N GLU A 203 -35.35 56.56 -57.98
CA GLU A 203 -35.00 56.11 -56.59
C GLU A 203 -36.06 56.18 -55.43
N VAL A 204 -36.16 55.28 -54.43
CA VAL A 204 -35.28 54.15 -53.96
C VAL A 204 -36.08 53.07 -53.15
N SER A 205 -35.47 51.87 -52.98
CA SER A 205 -35.74 50.66 -52.14
C SER A 205 -36.66 50.71 -50.89
N PRO A 206 -37.16 49.57 -50.32
CA PRO A 206 -36.80 48.15 -50.58
C PRO A 206 -37.99 47.18 -50.89
N SER A 207 -37.71 45.90 -51.11
CA SER A 207 -38.63 44.91 -51.73
C SER A 207 -39.08 43.74 -50.85
N THR A 208 -40.38 43.39 -50.91
CA THR A 208 -40.94 42.13 -50.38
C THR A 208 -42.07 41.59 -51.27
N SER A 209 -41.85 40.46 -51.99
CA SER A 209 -42.91 39.57 -52.58
C SER A 209 -43.88 40.20 -53.64
N VAL A 210 -44.85 39.55 -54.32
CA VAL A 210 -45.34 38.14 -54.48
C VAL A 210 -46.08 37.96 -55.84
N VAL A 211 -46.19 36.71 -56.36
CA VAL A 211 -47.14 36.19 -57.42
C VAL A 211 -47.39 37.10 -58.67
N THR A 212 -48.45 37.10 -59.52
CA THR A 212 -49.81 36.48 -59.67
C THR A 212 -50.25 36.58 -61.16
N ALA A 213 -51.22 35.86 -61.75
CA ALA A 213 -52.10 34.78 -61.25
C ALA A 213 -51.99 33.49 -62.12
N GLU A 214 -52.91 32.99 -62.96
CA GLU A 214 -54.28 33.31 -63.46
C GLU A 214 -54.89 31.97 -64.00
N GLN A 215 -56.19 31.66 -64.13
CA GLN A 215 -57.50 32.27 -63.75
C GLN A 215 -58.27 31.22 -62.86
N GLN A 216 -59.60 31.04 -62.72
CA GLN A 216 -60.83 31.68 -63.23
C GLN A 216 -61.98 31.52 -62.17
N GLN A 217 -63.25 31.32 -62.55
CA GLN A 217 -64.44 31.40 -61.68
C GLN A 217 -65.49 30.29 -61.99
N GLU A 218 -66.33 29.92 -61.02
CA GLU A 218 -67.79 30.21 -60.93
C GLU A 218 -68.55 29.24 -59.97
N GLU A 219 -69.86 29.45 -59.76
CA GLU A 219 -70.65 28.90 -58.62
C GLU A 219 -71.80 27.95 -59.05
N PRO A 220 -72.93 27.78 -58.31
CA PRO A 220 -73.31 26.57 -57.54
C PRO A 220 -74.33 25.63 -58.22
N ILE A 221 -74.72 24.52 -57.55
CA ILE A 221 -76.12 23.98 -57.36
C ILE A 221 -76.11 22.57 -56.70
N ARG A 222 -77.29 22.03 -56.36
CA ARG A 222 -77.59 21.02 -55.29
C ARG A 222 -78.38 19.80 -55.82
N LEU A 223 -78.51 18.76 -54.97
CA LEU A 223 -79.29 17.49 -55.09
C LEU A 223 -78.46 16.35 -55.72
N GLN A 224 -78.49 15.09 -55.27
CA GLN A 224 -79.31 14.34 -54.29
C GLN A 224 -78.47 13.11 -53.76
N ARG A 225 -78.83 12.21 -52.82
CA ARG A 225 -80.04 11.88 -52.02
C ARG A 225 -79.63 11.31 -50.62
N MET A 226 -80.21 10.17 -50.21
CA MET A 226 -80.16 9.38 -48.94
C MET A 226 -80.75 7.98 -49.25
N PRO A 227 -80.66 6.88 -48.43
CA PRO A 227 -80.68 6.76 -46.94
C PRO A 227 -79.67 5.72 -46.34
N ALA A 228 -79.61 5.36 -45.05
CA ALA A 228 -79.93 5.99 -43.74
C ALA A 228 -79.23 5.20 -42.59
N ALA A 229 -79.23 5.74 -41.36
CA ALA A 229 -78.74 5.08 -40.14
C ALA A 229 -79.88 4.34 -39.38
N PRO A 230 -79.61 3.66 -38.23
CA PRO A 230 -79.46 4.40 -36.95
C PRO A 230 -78.33 3.90 -36.02
N SER A 231 -77.91 4.78 -35.12
CA SER A 231 -77.01 4.51 -33.98
C SER A 231 -77.72 3.71 -32.86
N PRO A 232 -77.02 3.22 -31.80
CA PRO A 232 -76.81 4.09 -30.63
C PRO A 232 -75.56 3.81 -29.76
N THR A 233 -75.41 4.63 -28.71
CA THR A 233 -74.74 4.36 -27.42
C THR A 233 -73.22 4.20 -27.36
N ILE A 234 -72.60 5.23 -26.79
CA ILE A 234 -71.49 5.21 -25.81
C ILE A 234 -70.81 3.84 -25.60
N GLN A 235 -69.61 3.69 -26.16
CA GLN A 235 -68.55 2.91 -25.51
C GLN A 235 -67.26 3.74 -25.50
N SER A 236 -66.61 3.79 -24.34
CA SER A 236 -65.32 4.45 -24.17
C SER A 236 -64.23 3.64 -24.85
N ILE A 237 -63.65 4.17 -25.94
CA ILE A 237 -62.35 3.70 -26.42
C ILE A 237 -61.32 4.10 -25.37
N SER A 238 -61.12 3.22 -24.40
CA SER A 238 -60.04 3.34 -23.43
C SER A 238 -58.73 3.24 -24.19
N LEU A 239 -58.06 4.38 -24.36
CA LEU A 239 -56.65 4.43 -24.70
C LEU A 239 -55.91 3.67 -23.60
N ALA A 240 -55.56 2.42 -23.90
CA ALA A 240 -54.91 1.51 -22.96
C ALA A 240 -53.46 1.97 -22.73
N VAL A 241 -53.31 3.01 -21.89
CA VAL A 241 -52.04 3.41 -21.29
C VAL A 241 -51.39 2.12 -20.77
N PRO A 242 -50.18 1.76 -21.23
CA PRO A 242 -49.50 0.58 -20.73
C PRO A 242 -49.38 0.70 -19.21
N LYS A 243 -50.04 -0.21 -18.46
CA LYS A 243 -49.99 -0.19 -16.99
C LYS A 243 -48.52 -0.11 -16.58
N PRO A 244 -48.10 0.87 -15.77
CA PRO A 244 -46.71 1.04 -15.42
C PRO A 244 -46.22 -0.23 -14.73
N LYS A 245 -45.31 -0.95 -15.38
CA LYS A 245 -44.72 -2.16 -14.81
C LYS A 245 -43.58 -1.74 -13.89
N ALA A 246 -43.36 -2.52 -12.83
CA ALA A 246 -42.14 -2.43 -12.05
C ALA A 246 -40.92 -2.72 -12.94
N HIS A 247 -39.76 -2.20 -12.56
CA HIS A 247 -38.51 -2.43 -13.29
C HIS A 247 -38.17 -3.94 -13.33
N GLN A 248 -38.04 -4.50 -14.52
CA GLN A 248 -37.46 -5.83 -14.71
C GLN A 248 -35.94 -5.72 -14.52
N LEU A 249 -35.48 -5.94 -13.29
CA LEU A 249 -34.08 -5.78 -12.88
C LEU A 249 -33.33 -7.11 -12.89
N ASN A 250 -32.30 -7.20 -13.74
CA ASN A 250 -31.39 -8.36 -13.82
C ASN A 250 -29.95 -7.97 -13.48
N ILE A 251 -29.20 -8.88 -12.85
CA ILE A 251 -27.79 -8.65 -12.49
C ILE A 251 -26.95 -8.61 -13.78
N LYS A 252 -26.13 -7.57 -13.93
CA LYS A 252 -25.41 -7.30 -15.18
C LYS A 252 -23.94 -7.00 -14.94
N SER A 253 -23.09 -7.52 -15.82
CA SER A 253 -21.70 -7.08 -15.94
C SER A 253 -21.64 -5.86 -16.87
N PHE A 254 -21.12 -4.75 -16.37
CA PHE A 254 -20.86 -3.54 -17.15
C PHE A 254 -19.45 -3.60 -17.74
N THR A 255 -19.26 -2.99 -18.91
CA THR A 255 -17.97 -2.96 -19.64
C THR A 255 -17.18 -1.67 -19.44
N SER A 256 -17.81 -0.63 -18.86
CA SER A 256 -17.20 0.64 -18.51
C SER A 256 -17.68 1.13 -17.12
N PRO A 257 -16.97 2.08 -16.47
CA PRO A 257 -17.29 2.52 -15.11
C PRO A 257 -18.67 3.17 -15.04
N THR A 258 -19.64 2.45 -14.48
CA THR A 258 -21.07 2.81 -14.52
C THR A 258 -21.55 3.29 -13.15
N GLN A 259 -22.30 4.38 -13.11
CA GLN A 259 -22.85 4.95 -11.87
C GLN A 259 -24.24 4.38 -11.56
N CYS A 260 -24.55 4.25 -10.28
CA CYS A 260 -25.88 3.90 -9.80
C CYS A 260 -26.85 5.09 -9.93
N SER A 261 -27.97 4.88 -10.61
CA SER A 261 -29.03 5.88 -10.80
C SER A 261 -29.74 6.30 -9.50
N HIS A 262 -29.57 5.54 -8.41
CA HIS A 262 -30.13 5.88 -7.10
C HIS A 262 -29.18 6.77 -6.28
N CYS A 263 -28.02 6.25 -5.86
CA CYS A 263 -27.08 6.95 -4.96
C CYS A 263 -26.01 7.79 -5.69
N THR A 264 -25.92 7.74 -7.02
CA THR A 264 -24.87 8.34 -7.88
C THR A 264 -23.47 7.75 -7.72
N SER A 265 -23.23 6.88 -6.73
CA SER A 265 -21.96 6.19 -6.51
C SER A 265 -21.58 5.24 -7.65
N LEU A 266 -20.30 4.90 -7.73
CA LEU A 266 -19.74 4.06 -8.79
C LEU A 266 -19.98 2.57 -8.51
N MET A 267 -20.41 1.81 -9.51
CA MET A 267 -20.55 0.34 -9.41
C MET A 267 -19.20 -0.30 -9.71
N VAL A 268 -18.33 -0.29 -8.70
CA VAL A 268 -16.97 -0.87 -8.73
C VAL A 268 -17.06 -2.40 -8.78
N GLY A 269 -16.19 -3.04 -9.57
CA GLY A 269 -16.10 -4.49 -9.71
C GLY A 269 -15.76 -4.93 -11.13
N LEU A 270 -15.29 -6.16 -11.29
CA LEU A 270 -14.89 -6.71 -12.60
C LEU A 270 -16.07 -7.27 -13.40
N VAL A 271 -17.05 -7.87 -12.72
CA VAL A 271 -18.26 -8.50 -13.27
C VAL A 271 -19.44 -8.25 -12.32
N ARG A 272 -20.69 -8.40 -12.79
CA ARG A 272 -21.92 -8.41 -11.96
C ARG A 272 -22.10 -7.21 -11.01
N GLN A 273 -21.57 -6.03 -11.36
CA GLN A 273 -21.40 -4.90 -10.43
C GLN A 273 -22.73 -4.29 -9.91
N GLY A 274 -23.86 -4.64 -10.50
CA GLY A 274 -25.17 -4.22 -10.05
C GLY A 274 -26.31 -4.82 -10.87
N TYR A 275 -27.52 -4.33 -10.62
CA TYR A 275 -28.69 -4.57 -11.45
C TYR A 275 -28.77 -3.54 -12.58
N ALA A 276 -29.26 -3.97 -13.74
CA ALA A 276 -29.76 -3.09 -14.79
C ALA A 276 -31.21 -3.48 -15.13
N CYS A 277 -31.99 -2.53 -15.64
CA CYS A 277 -33.30 -2.85 -16.21
C CYS A 277 -33.17 -3.27 -17.68
N ASP A 278 -33.95 -4.27 -18.09
CA ASP A 278 -34.04 -4.68 -19.49
C ASP A 278 -34.92 -3.74 -20.35
N VAL A 279 -35.75 -2.90 -19.70
CA VAL A 279 -36.77 -2.04 -20.34
C VAL A 279 -36.33 -0.57 -20.41
N CYS A 280 -35.41 -0.12 -19.55
CA CYS A 280 -34.95 1.26 -19.52
C CYS A 280 -33.48 1.35 -19.04
N SER A 281 -32.86 2.53 -19.16
CA SER A 281 -31.46 2.75 -18.78
C SER A 281 -31.19 2.86 -17.27
N PHE A 282 -32.09 2.40 -16.41
CA PHE A 282 -31.88 2.40 -14.96
C PHE A 282 -30.90 1.29 -14.56
N ALA A 283 -29.87 1.65 -13.80
CA ALA A 283 -28.90 0.71 -13.24
C ALA A 283 -28.53 1.09 -11.80
N CYS A 284 -28.32 0.12 -10.93
CA CYS A 284 -28.09 0.37 -9.50
C CYS A 284 -27.29 -0.74 -8.80
N HIS A 285 -26.61 -0.41 -7.70
CA HIS A 285 -25.98 -1.41 -6.83
C HIS A 285 -27.02 -2.41 -6.30
N VAL A 286 -26.55 -3.60 -5.93
CA VAL A 286 -27.39 -4.64 -5.28
C VAL A 286 -28.16 -4.09 -4.07
N SER A 287 -27.52 -3.28 -3.24
CA SER A 287 -28.12 -2.62 -2.07
C SER A 287 -29.08 -1.47 -2.39
N CYS A 288 -29.05 -0.94 -3.62
CA CYS A 288 -29.94 0.13 -4.09
C CYS A 288 -31.18 -0.39 -4.84
N LYS A 289 -31.24 -1.70 -5.11
CA LYS A 289 -32.29 -2.37 -5.90
C LYS A 289 -33.71 -2.04 -5.42
N ASP A 290 -33.96 -2.17 -4.12
CA ASP A 290 -35.30 -2.00 -3.56
C ASP A 290 -35.70 -0.52 -3.42
N SER A 291 -34.76 0.41 -3.67
CA SER A 291 -34.99 1.85 -3.79
C SER A 291 -35.13 2.32 -5.26
N ALA A 292 -35.37 1.38 -6.19
CA ALA A 292 -35.73 1.69 -7.57
C ALA A 292 -37.16 2.28 -7.67
N PRO A 293 -37.44 3.19 -8.63
CA PRO A 293 -38.79 3.70 -8.85
C PRO A 293 -39.76 2.57 -9.23
N GLN A 294 -40.98 2.63 -8.72
CA GLN A 294 -42.01 1.60 -8.99
C GLN A 294 -42.61 1.68 -10.41
N VAL A 295 -42.29 2.74 -11.16
CA VAL A 295 -42.77 3.00 -12.53
C VAL A 295 -41.60 2.89 -13.50
N CYS A 296 -41.73 2.02 -14.51
CA CYS A 296 -40.81 1.87 -15.63
C CYS A 296 -41.53 2.18 -16.96
N PRO A 297 -40.90 2.89 -17.92
CA PRO A 297 -39.60 3.54 -17.85
C PRO A 297 -39.59 4.81 -16.97
N ILE A 298 -38.40 5.25 -16.56
CA ILE A 298 -38.23 6.48 -15.78
C ILE A 298 -38.39 7.70 -16.70
N PRO A 299 -39.19 8.72 -16.33
CA PRO A 299 -39.30 9.97 -17.09
C PRO A 299 -37.95 10.69 -17.28
N PRO A 300 -37.70 11.33 -18.43
CA PRO A 300 -36.40 11.96 -18.72
C PRO A 300 -35.96 13.01 -17.70
N GLU A 301 -36.88 13.81 -17.15
CA GLU A 301 -36.65 14.73 -16.03
C GLU A 301 -36.14 14.03 -14.76
N GLN A 302 -36.62 12.82 -14.47
CA GLN A 302 -36.19 12.05 -13.30
C GLN A 302 -34.89 11.26 -13.54
N ALA A 303 -34.58 10.93 -14.80
CA ALA A 303 -33.34 10.26 -15.18
C ALA A 303 -32.10 11.18 -15.03
N LYS A 304 -32.28 12.50 -15.06
CA LYS A 304 -31.22 13.51 -14.92
C LYS A 304 -31.06 14.02 -13.48
N ARG A 305 -30.84 13.13 -12.51
CA ARG A 305 -30.33 13.56 -11.20
C ARG A 305 -28.97 14.26 -11.39
N PRO A 306 -28.73 15.45 -10.80
CA PRO A 306 -27.42 16.10 -10.87
C PRO A 306 -26.37 15.27 -10.12
N LEU A 307 -25.10 15.46 -10.48
CA LEU A 307 -23.98 14.96 -9.68
C LEU A 307 -23.99 15.62 -8.30
N GLY A 308 -23.63 14.87 -7.28
CA GLY A 308 -23.66 15.32 -5.90
C GLY A 308 -23.06 14.28 -4.96
N VAL A 309 -22.62 14.75 -3.80
CA VAL A 309 -22.12 13.92 -2.70
C VAL A 309 -23.01 14.18 -1.49
N ASP A 310 -23.45 13.11 -0.82
CA ASP A 310 -23.98 13.19 0.53
C ASP A 310 -22.86 13.71 1.44
N VAL A 311 -22.95 14.99 1.80
CA VAL A 311 -21.94 15.70 2.58
C VAL A 311 -21.68 15.02 3.92
N GLN A 312 -22.69 14.40 4.54
CA GLN A 312 -22.56 13.74 5.85
C GLN A 312 -21.91 12.36 5.73
N ARG A 313 -22.24 11.59 4.69
CA ARG A 313 -21.77 10.20 4.51
C ARG A 313 -20.52 10.08 3.63
N GLY A 314 -20.19 11.11 2.83
CA GLY A 314 -19.14 11.08 1.82
C GLY A 314 -19.49 10.28 0.55
N ILE A 315 -20.75 9.86 0.40
CA ILE A 315 -21.20 8.92 -0.64
C ILE A 315 -21.73 9.68 -1.86
N GLY A 316 -21.41 9.18 -3.06
CA GLY A 316 -21.85 9.72 -4.35
C GLY A 316 -20.70 10.23 -5.22
N THR A 317 -21.01 10.62 -6.46
CA THR A 317 -20.01 11.18 -7.39
C THR A 317 -20.04 12.70 -7.37
N ALA A 318 -18.93 13.33 -6.98
CA ALA A 318 -18.77 14.78 -7.08
C ALA A 318 -18.51 15.24 -8.52
N TYR A 319 -17.58 14.57 -9.21
CA TYR A 319 -17.09 15.02 -10.51
C TYR A 319 -16.49 13.87 -11.31
N LYS A 320 -16.49 14.01 -12.64
CA LYS A 320 -15.98 13.01 -13.58
C LYS A 320 -15.61 13.64 -14.92
N GLY A 321 -14.62 13.10 -15.61
CA GLY A 321 -14.20 13.61 -16.92
C GLY A 321 -12.99 12.90 -17.50
N TYR A 322 -12.69 13.19 -18.75
CA TYR A 322 -11.44 12.73 -19.36
C TYR A 322 -10.27 13.63 -18.94
N VAL A 323 -9.15 13.01 -18.60
CA VAL A 323 -7.89 13.67 -18.24
C VAL A 323 -6.73 12.97 -18.93
N LYS A 324 -5.54 13.51 -18.76
CA LYS A 324 -4.28 12.91 -19.22
C LYS A 324 -3.36 12.67 -18.02
N VAL A 325 -2.78 11.49 -17.92
CA VAL A 325 -1.76 11.14 -16.92
C VAL A 325 -0.44 10.78 -17.62
N PRO A 326 0.74 10.92 -16.99
CA PRO A 326 2.00 10.49 -17.58
C PRO A 326 1.95 8.99 -17.91
N LYS A 327 2.56 8.59 -19.03
CA LYS A 327 2.81 7.17 -19.29
C LYS A 327 3.76 6.62 -18.20
N PRO A 328 3.77 5.30 -17.89
CA PRO A 328 4.55 4.73 -16.78
C PRO A 328 6.06 5.04 -16.81
N THR A 329 6.59 5.37 -17.98
CA THR A 329 7.98 5.80 -18.23
C THR A 329 8.21 7.32 -18.05
N GLY A 330 7.26 8.02 -17.43
CA GLY A 330 7.30 9.45 -17.13
C GLY A 330 6.92 10.36 -18.31
N VAL A 331 6.72 11.66 -18.01
CA VAL A 331 6.25 12.70 -18.95
C VAL A 331 7.11 12.78 -20.23
N LYS A 332 8.40 12.41 -20.16
CA LYS A 332 9.32 12.33 -21.31
C LYS A 332 8.85 11.41 -22.44
N LYS A 333 8.03 10.41 -22.13
CA LYS A 333 7.43 9.47 -23.09
C LYS A 333 5.97 9.83 -23.44
N GLY A 334 5.52 11.01 -23.03
CA GLY A 334 4.19 11.55 -23.31
C GLY A 334 3.14 11.21 -22.25
N TRP A 335 1.90 11.54 -22.59
CA TRP A 335 0.72 11.38 -21.75
C TRP A 335 -0.19 10.30 -22.33
N GLN A 336 -0.84 9.51 -21.48
CA GLN A 336 -1.95 8.62 -21.85
C GLN A 336 -3.29 9.25 -21.44
N ARG A 337 -4.37 8.91 -22.16
CA ARG A 337 -5.73 9.30 -21.77
C ARG A 337 -6.21 8.41 -20.61
N ALA A 338 -6.84 9.03 -19.62
CA ALA A 338 -7.54 8.34 -18.55
C ALA A 338 -8.94 8.97 -18.38
N TYR A 339 -9.87 8.19 -17.84
CA TYR A 339 -11.15 8.68 -17.37
C TYR A 339 -11.10 8.74 -15.84
N ALA A 340 -11.28 9.93 -15.30
CA ALA A 340 -11.20 10.22 -13.88
C ALA A 340 -12.59 10.36 -13.27
N VAL A 341 -12.79 9.84 -12.06
CA VAL A 341 -14.04 9.93 -11.30
C VAL A 341 -13.71 10.21 -9.83
N VAL A 342 -14.29 11.25 -9.24
CA VAL A 342 -14.24 11.52 -7.80
C VAL A 342 -15.55 11.03 -7.19
N CYS A 343 -15.50 9.92 -6.47
CA CYS A 343 -16.66 9.19 -5.97
C CYS A 343 -16.37 8.54 -4.62
N ASP A 344 -17.33 8.57 -3.69
CA ASP A 344 -17.22 7.89 -2.38
C ASP A 344 -15.91 8.22 -1.63
N CYS A 345 -15.54 9.51 -1.68
CA CYS A 345 -14.30 10.09 -1.16
C CYS A 345 -12.99 9.47 -1.70
N LYS A 346 -13.02 8.86 -2.90
CA LYS A 346 -11.86 8.36 -3.64
C LYS A 346 -11.78 9.00 -5.04
N LEU A 347 -10.55 9.22 -5.52
CA LEU A 347 -10.25 9.56 -6.91
C LEU A 347 -9.87 8.27 -7.64
N PHE A 348 -10.76 7.82 -8.53
CA PHE A 348 -10.54 6.69 -9.43
C PHE A 348 -9.97 7.17 -10.77
N LEU A 349 -9.06 6.39 -11.33
CA LEU A 349 -8.55 6.55 -12.69
C LEU A 349 -8.68 5.24 -13.45
N TYR A 350 -9.22 5.34 -14.67
CA TYR A 350 -9.40 4.24 -15.60
C TYR A 350 -8.65 4.55 -16.89
N ASP A 351 -7.68 3.71 -17.25
CA ASP A 351 -6.91 3.92 -18.48
C ASP A 351 -7.80 3.76 -19.72
N VAL A 352 -7.68 4.70 -20.66
CA VAL A 352 -8.44 4.70 -21.92
C VAL A 352 -7.49 4.28 -23.04
N PRO A 353 -7.66 3.08 -23.64
CA PRO A 353 -6.70 2.53 -24.58
C PRO A 353 -6.55 3.38 -25.85
N GLU A 354 -5.32 3.51 -26.33
CA GLU A 354 -4.99 4.23 -27.56
C GLU A 354 -5.29 3.33 -28.79
N GLY A 355 -6.57 3.15 -29.11
CA GLY A 355 -7.02 2.25 -30.18
C GLY A 355 -8.48 2.47 -30.63
N LYS A 356 -9.09 1.43 -31.23
CA LYS A 356 -10.45 1.50 -31.83
C LYS A 356 -11.58 1.77 -30.83
N SER A 357 -11.39 1.47 -29.54
CA SER A 357 -12.35 1.83 -28.49
C SER A 357 -11.93 3.14 -27.83
N THR A 358 -12.86 4.09 -27.76
CA THR A 358 -12.66 5.38 -27.05
C THR A 358 -13.09 5.34 -25.58
N GLN A 359 -13.63 4.21 -25.11
CA GLN A 359 -14.23 4.04 -23.79
C GLN A 359 -13.25 3.41 -22.77
N PRO A 360 -13.27 3.84 -21.50
CA PRO A 360 -12.54 3.17 -20.41
C PRO A 360 -13.15 1.80 -20.07
N GLY A 361 -12.30 0.86 -19.63
CA GLY A 361 -12.73 -0.41 -19.03
C GLY A 361 -13.11 -0.26 -17.55
N VAL A 362 -13.57 -1.35 -16.92
CA VAL A 362 -13.97 -1.38 -15.48
C VAL A 362 -12.83 -1.56 -14.48
N VAL A 363 -11.61 -1.84 -14.94
CA VAL A 363 -10.42 -1.99 -14.09
C VAL A 363 -9.83 -0.62 -13.77
N ALA A 364 -9.79 -0.24 -12.48
CA ALA A 364 -9.13 0.99 -12.06
C ALA A 364 -7.60 0.83 -12.15
N SER A 365 -6.94 1.70 -12.92
CA SER A 365 -5.47 1.73 -13.04
C SER A 365 -4.81 2.50 -11.88
N GLN A 366 -5.57 3.33 -11.17
CA GLN A 366 -5.17 3.93 -9.91
C GLN A 366 -6.40 4.33 -9.08
N VAL A 367 -6.27 4.24 -7.76
CA VAL A 367 -7.23 4.78 -6.79
C VAL A 367 -6.44 5.54 -5.73
N LEU A 368 -6.90 6.73 -5.36
CA LEU A 368 -6.35 7.56 -4.28
C LEU A 368 -7.48 7.93 -3.33
N ASP A 369 -7.29 7.76 -2.01
CA ASP A 369 -8.31 8.07 -1.01
C ASP A 369 -8.13 9.51 -0.50
N LEU A 370 -9.18 10.34 -0.58
CA LEU A 370 -9.12 11.75 -0.16
C LEU A 370 -9.11 11.90 1.38
N ARG A 371 -9.27 10.80 2.12
CA ARG A 371 -9.19 10.72 3.59
C ARG A 371 -7.76 10.39 4.09
N ASP A 372 -6.81 10.20 3.18
CA ASP A 372 -5.38 10.08 3.52
C ASP A 372 -4.88 11.40 4.11
N GLU A 373 -4.15 11.34 5.22
CA GLU A 373 -3.71 12.53 5.97
C GLU A 373 -2.60 13.29 5.19
N ASP A 374 -1.83 12.58 4.33
CA ASP A 374 -0.86 13.18 3.38
C ASP A 374 -1.49 13.52 2.01
N PHE A 375 -2.82 13.43 1.87
CA PHE A 375 -3.48 13.84 0.61
C PHE A 375 -3.32 15.34 0.40
N CYS A 376 -2.85 15.77 -0.77
CA CYS A 376 -2.91 17.18 -1.15
C CYS A 376 -3.02 17.38 -2.66
N VAL A 377 -3.51 18.56 -3.05
CA VAL A 377 -3.57 18.99 -4.45
C VAL A 377 -2.79 20.29 -4.60
N SER A 378 -2.06 20.44 -5.70
CA SER A 378 -1.25 21.63 -5.96
C SER A 378 -1.10 21.91 -7.45
N SER A 379 -0.88 23.19 -7.80
CA SER A 379 -0.34 23.53 -9.12
C SER A 379 1.13 23.15 -9.24
N VAL A 380 1.59 22.91 -10.47
CA VAL A 380 2.99 22.62 -10.78
C VAL A 380 3.71 23.86 -11.31
N LEU A 381 5.00 23.97 -11.01
CA LEU A 381 5.91 24.92 -11.62
C LEU A 381 6.60 24.30 -12.85
N ALA A 382 7.22 25.15 -13.70
CA ALA A 382 7.97 24.66 -14.86
C ALA A 382 9.19 23.78 -14.49
N SER A 383 9.72 23.94 -13.27
CA SER A 383 10.72 23.06 -12.65
C SER A 383 10.23 21.63 -12.43
N ASP A 384 8.94 21.47 -12.14
CA ASP A 384 8.35 20.21 -11.70
C ASP A 384 8.02 19.31 -12.91
N VAL A 385 7.86 19.92 -14.09
CA VAL A 385 7.40 19.28 -15.33
C VAL A 385 8.28 19.66 -16.52
N ILE A 386 9.60 19.54 -16.37
CA ILE A 386 10.63 19.91 -17.38
C ILE A 386 10.44 19.32 -18.80
N HIS A 387 9.58 18.31 -18.97
CA HIS A 387 9.26 17.68 -20.26
C HIS A 387 7.88 18.08 -20.83
N ALA A 388 7.07 18.87 -20.12
CA ALA A 388 5.78 19.37 -20.60
C ALA A 388 5.95 20.61 -21.49
N THR A 389 5.02 20.87 -22.43
CA THR A 389 5.11 22.11 -23.20
C THR A 389 4.67 23.30 -22.35
N ARG A 390 5.20 24.51 -22.63
CA ARG A 390 4.83 25.73 -21.89
C ARG A 390 3.33 26.06 -21.93
N LYS A 391 2.58 25.51 -22.91
CA LYS A 391 1.11 25.64 -22.99
C LYS A 391 0.37 24.66 -22.08
N ASP A 392 0.94 23.49 -21.81
CA ASP A 392 0.34 22.47 -20.96
C ASP A 392 0.51 22.80 -19.46
N ILE A 393 1.63 23.41 -19.05
CA ILE A 393 1.94 23.76 -17.65
C ILE A 393 0.76 24.39 -16.88
N PRO A 394 0.09 25.46 -17.37
CA PRO A 394 -1.07 26.02 -16.65
C PRO A 394 -2.22 25.04 -16.50
N CYS A 395 -2.33 24.02 -17.36
CA CYS A 395 -3.36 22.97 -17.36
C CYS A 395 -2.96 21.72 -16.55
N ILE A 396 -1.75 21.66 -15.98
CA ILE A 396 -1.30 20.54 -15.13
C ILE A 396 -1.53 20.87 -13.65
N PHE A 397 -2.03 19.89 -12.90
CA PHE A 397 -1.99 19.86 -11.44
C PHE A 397 -1.33 18.57 -10.95
N ARG A 398 -0.95 18.56 -9.67
CA ARG A 398 -0.33 17.43 -8.97
C ARG A 398 -1.24 17.04 -7.80
N VAL A 399 -1.52 15.74 -7.70
CA VAL A 399 -2.12 15.10 -6.52
C VAL A 399 -1.02 14.35 -5.77
N THR A 400 -0.99 14.47 -4.46
CA THR A 400 -0.04 13.79 -3.57
C THR A 400 -0.83 12.93 -2.58
N ALA A 401 -0.27 11.80 -2.13
CA ALA A 401 -0.84 10.91 -1.11
C ALA A 401 0.27 10.08 -0.43
N SER A 402 -0.02 9.38 0.66
CA SER A 402 0.90 8.46 1.35
C SER A 402 1.41 7.33 0.44
N LEU A 403 2.67 6.90 0.63
CA LEU A 403 3.23 5.72 -0.05
C LEU A 403 4.00 4.78 0.90
N LEU A 404 4.88 5.33 1.75
CA LEU A 404 5.54 4.61 2.87
C LEU A 404 5.53 5.48 4.12
N GLY A 405 5.33 4.88 5.29
CA GLY A 405 5.25 5.60 6.56
C GLY A 405 6.60 5.88 7.24
N LEU A 406 7.60 5.02 7.04
CA LEU A 406 8.97 5.20 7.56
C LEU A 406 10.02 4.64 6.57
N PRO A 407 11.02 5.45 6.16
CA PRO A 407 10.96 6.92 6.15
C PRO A 407 9.72 7.40 5.36
N SER A 408 9.15 8.55 5.73
CA SER A 408 7.92 9.02 5.09
C SER A 408 8.16 9.35 3.62
N LYS A 409 7.40 8.70 2.73
CA LYS A 409 7.42 8.94 1.28
C LYS A 409 5.99 9.08 0.80
N SER A 410 5.77 10.07 -0.04
CA SER A 410 4.50 10.29 -0.73
C SER A 410 4.58 9.85 -2.20
N CYS A 411 3.44 9.39 -2.72
CA CYS A 411 3.23 9.21 -4.14
C CYS A 411 2.76 10.56 -4.71
N SER A 412 3.38 11.02 -5.81
CA SER A 412 2.89 12.19 -6.55
C SER A 412 2.45 11.78 -7.96
N LEU A 413 1.24 12.19 -8.32
CA LEU A 413 0.63 11.97 -9.62
C LEU A 413 0.39 13.32 -10.31
N LEU A 414 0.85 13.44 -11.54
CA LEU A 414 0.53 14.57 -12.40
C LEU A 414 -0.76 14.29 -13.19
N ILE A 415 -1.63 15.27 -13.28
CA ILE A 415 -2.86 15.22 -14.08
C ILE A 415 -2.93 16.46 -14.95
N LEU A 416 -3.03 16.25 -16.27
CA LEU A 416 -3.20 17.26 -17.29
C LEU A 416 -4.66 17.31 -17.74
N THR A 417 -5.28 18.48 -17.66
CA THR A 417 -6.64 18.75 -18.18
C THR A 417 -6.59 19.29 -19.62
N GLU A 418 -7.75 19.45 -20.24
CA GLU A 418 -7.86 20.04 -21.59
C GLU A 418 -7.54 21.54 -21.62
N ASN A 419 -7.81 22.25 -20.52
CA ASN A 419 -7.53 23.67 -20.33
C ASN A 419 -7.46 24.05 -18.84
N GLU A 420 -7.00 25.26 -18.55
CA GLU A 420 -6.84 25.79 -17.19
C GLU A 420 -8.18 25.95 -16.41
N ASN A 421 -9.31 26.16 -17.09
CA ASN A 421 -10.61 26.25 -16.42
C ASN A 421 -11.04 24.88 -15.88
N GLU A 422 -10.85 23.80 -16.64
CA GLU A 422 -11.09 22.45 -16.13
C GLU A 422 -10.12 22.09 -15.00
N LYS A 423 -8.84 22.51 -15.06
CA LYS A 423 -7.92 22.36 -13.92
C LYS A 423 -8.46 23.05 -12.67
N ARG A 424 -8.90 24.30 -12.78
CA ARG A 424 -9.45 25.05 -11.64
C ARG A 424 -10.69 24.38 -11.04
N LYS A 425 -11.55 23.74 -11.86
CA LYS A 425 -12.65 22.88 -11.39
C LYS A 425 -12.13 21.65 -10.65
N TRP A 426 -11.22 20.87 -11.25
CA TRP A 426 -10.65 19.66 -10.65
C TRP A 426 -10.00 19.95 -9.30
N VAL A 427 -9.15 20.98 -9.23
CA VAL A 427 -8.45 21.38 -8.00
C VAL A 427 -9.44 21.82 -6.93
N GLY A 428 -10.32 22.79 -7.22
CA GLY A 428 -11.28 23.31 -6.25
C GLY A 428 -12.31 22.29 -5.75
N ILE A 429 -12.65 21.28 -6.56
CA ILE A 429 -13.53 20.18 -6.13
C ILE A 429 -12.79 19.24 -5.18
N LEU A 430 -11.54 18.87 -5.46
CA LEU A 430 -10.74 18.01 -4.59
C LEU A 430 -10.42 18.70 -3.25
N GLU A 431 -10.01 19.97 -3.28
CA GLU A 431 -9.80 20.80 -2.08
C GLU A 431 -11.09 21.00 -1.28
N GLY A 432 -12.22 21.25 -1.96
CA GLY A 432 -13.53 21.40 -1.33
C GLY A 432 -14.00 20.13 -0.62
N LEU A 433 -13.84 18.97 -1.26
CA LEU A 433 -14.13 17.66 -0.65
C LEU A 433 -13.20 17.36 0.52
N GLN A 434 -11.91 17.66 0.41
CA GLN A 434 -10.97 17.51 1.52
C GLN A 434 -11.38 18.39 2.72
N SER A 435 -11.82 19.62 2.48
CA SER A 435 -12.36 20.51 3.53
C SER A 435 -13.63 19.93 4.20
N ILE A 436 -14.52 19.31 3.42
CA ILE A 436 -15.72 18.62 3.92
C ILE A 436 -15.35 17.40 4.79
N LEU A 437 -14.44 16.55 4.31
CA LEU A 437 -13.94 15.37 5.03
C LEU A 437 -13.37 15.72 6.41
N HIS A 438 -12.56 16.77 6.49
CA HIS A 438 -11.99 17.26 7.74
C HIS A 438 -13.07 17.80 8.70
N LYS A 439 -14.03 18.59 8.18
CA LYS A 439 -15.15 19.13 8.99
C LYS A 439 -16.02 18.02 9.59
N ASN A 440 -16.35 17.00 8.79
CA ASN A 440 -17.22 15.91 9.21
C ASN A 440 -16.47 14.75 9.89
N ARG A 441 -15.15 14.86 10.06
CA ARG A 441 -14.28 13.89 10.74
C ARG A 441 -14.37 12.46 10.18
N LEU A 442 -14.60 12.35 8.86
CA LEU A 442 -14.70 11.08 8.13
C LEU A 442 -13.30 10.47 7.93
N LYS A 443 -12.71 9.97 9.03
CA LYS A 443 -11.34 9.44 9.07
C LYS A 443 -11.16 8.17 8.25
N ASN A 444 -9.97 8.01 7.69
CA ASN A 444 -9.52 6.77 7.07
C ASN A 444 -9.29 5.68 8.14
N GLN A 445 -9.76 4.46 7.88
CA GLN A 445 -9.50 3.31 8.73
C GLN A 445 -8.21 2.62 8.27
N VAL A 446 -7.07 3.18 8.68
CA VAL A 446 -5.75 2.64 8.36
C VAL A 446 -5.53 1.33 9.11
N VAL A 447 -5.62 0.21 8.38
CA VAL A 447 -5.37 -1.15 8.88
C VAL A 447 -3.89 -1.47 8.81
N HIS A 448 -3.26 -1.24 7.65
CA HIS A 448 -1.84 -1.51 7.40
C HIS A 448 -1.06 -0.21 7.23
N ILE A 449 0.04 -0.07 7.96
CA ILE A 449 1.03 1.00 7.78
C ILE A 449 2.25 0.37 7.06
N PRO A 450 2.51 0.71 5.78
CA PRO A 450 3.64 0.15 5.04
C PRO A 450 4.96 0.81 5.47
N GLN A 451 5.96 -0.02 5.80
CA GLN A 451 7.28 0.42 6.28
C GLN A 451 8.38 -0.39 5.57
N GLU A 452 9.54 0.22 5.29
CA GLU A 452 10.68 -0.50 4.71
C GLU A 452 11.37 -1.35 5.79
N ALA A 453 11.11 -2.66 5.77
CA ALA A 453 11.47 -3.59 6.84
C ALA A 453 12.98 -3.75 7.02
N TYR A 454 13.71 -3.64 5.91
CA TYR A 454 15.16 -3.64 5.87
C TYR A 454 15.66 -2.92 4.60
N ASP A 455 16.90 -2.47 4.64
CA ASP A 455 17.57 -1.66 3.64
C ASP A 455 17.55 -2.29 2.23
N SER A 456 16.90 -1.60 1.28
CA SER A 456 16.77 -2.01 -0.13
C SER A 456 18.07 -2.15 -0.92
N THR A 457 19.23 -1.72 -0.38
CA THR A 457 20.54 -1.99 -0.99
C THR A 457 21.00 -3.45 -0.77
N LEU A 458 20.36 -4.22 0.12
CA LEU A 458 20.70 -5.62 0.37
C LEU A 458 20.37 -6.54 -0.83
N PRO A 459 21.36 -7.20 -1.49
CA PRO A 459 21.11 -7.97 -2.72
C PRO A 459 20.12 -9.14 -2.56
N LEU A 460 19.99 -9.70 -1.35
CA LEU A 460 19.07 -10.80 -1.05
C LEU A 460 17.58 -10.42 -1.25
N ILE A 461 17.23 -9.13 -1.11
CA ILE A 461 15.85 -8.66 -1.29
C ILE A 461 15.41 -8.87 -2.75
N LYS A 462 16.28 -8.58 -3.72
CA LYS A 462 16.01 -8.79 -5.16
C LYS A 462 15.74 -10.27 -5.52
N ALA A 463 16.32 -11.21 -4.78
CA ALA A 463 16.16 -12.66 -5.00
C ALA A 463 15.10 -13.31 -4.07
N SER A 464 14.33 -12.52 -3.32
CA SER A 464 13.37 -13.02 -2.33
C SER A 464 12.12 -13.61 -2.99
N LEU A 465 11.77 -14.84 -2.63
CA LEU A 465 10.59 -15.56 -3.13
C LEU A 465 9.51 -15.64 -2.05
N ALA A 466 9.91 -16.02 -0.84
CA ALA A 466 9.09 -16.08 0.37
C ALA A 466 9.87 -15.52 1.58
N ALA A 467 9.17 -15.14 2.63
CA ALA A 467 9.77 -14.62 3.87
C ALA A 467 8.86 -14.92 5.07
N ALA A 468 9.39 -14.88 6.29
CA ALA A 468 8.61 -14.98 7.52
C ALA A 468 9.26 -14.22 8.69
N ILE A 469 8.46 -13.63 9.56
CA ILE A 469 8.93 -13.04 10.82
C ILE A 469 9.14 -14.19 11.83
N VAL A 470 10.38 -14.41 12.27
CA VAL A 470 10.74 -15.48 13.22
C VAL A 470 10.49 -15.02 14.66
N ASP A 471 10.91 -13.80 14.96
CA ASP A 471 10.71 -13.08 16.22
C ASP A 471 10.87 -11.57 15.96
N ARG A 472 10.82 -10.76 17.02
CA ARG A 472 10.85 -9.29 16.91
C ARG A 472 12.05 -8.73 16.17
N ASP A 473 13.20 -9.40 16.20
CA ASP A 473 14.44 -8.89 15.65
C ASP A 473 14.90 -9.68 14.40
N ARG A 474 14.17 -10.73 13.98
CA ARG A 474 14.63 -11.67 12.95
C ARG A 474 13.61 -11.98 11.86
N ILE A 475 14.03 -11.75 10.61
CA ILE A 475 13.31 -12.12 9.40
C ILE A 475 14.01 -13.30 8.73
N ALA A 476 13.29 -14.37 8.43
CA ALA A 476 13.73 -15.43 7.51
C ALA A 476 13.38 -15.04 6.07
N ILE A 477 14.31 -15.19 5.13
CA ILE A 477 14.12 -14.95 3.69
C ILE A 477 14.50 -16.22 2.91
N GLY A 478 13.56 -16.70 2.12
CA GLY A 478 13.73 -17.77 1.15
C GLY A 478 14.03 -17.20 -0.22
N SER A 479 15.19 -17.55 -0.78
CA SER A 479 15.67 -17.07 -2.07
C SER A 479 15.95 -18.22 -3.03
N GLU A 480 16.37 -17.91 -4.26
CA GLU A 480 16.86 -18.92 -5.22
C GLU A 480 18.10 -19.68 -4.72
N GLU A 481 18.92 -19.03 -3.89
CA GLU A 481 20.18 -19.56 -3.36
C GLU A 481 20.05 -20.30 -2.03
N GLY A 482 18.88 -20.29 -1.40
CA GLY A 482 18.61 -20.94 -0.11
C GLY A 482 17.97 -20.04 0.93
N LEU A 483 18.07 -20.46 2.20
CA LEU A 483 17.46 -19.80 3.36
C LEU A 483 18.48 -18.89 4.08
N TYR A 484 18.13 -17.61 4.17
CA TYR A 484 18.86 -16.60 4.93
C TYR A 484 18.01 -16.08 6.10
N VAL A 485 18.66 -15.57 7.14
CA VAL A 485 18.03 -14.92 8.30
C VAL A 485 18.72 -13.58 8.52
N ILE A 486 17.95 -12.49 8.58
CA ILE A 486 18.43 -11.14 8.87
C ILE A 486 18.12 -10.84 10.34
N GLU A 487 19.17 -10.57 11.14
CA GLU A 487 19.06 -10.02 12.49
C GLU A 487 19.01 -8.49 12.39
N VAL A 488 17.80 -7.97 12.24
CA VAL A 488 17.46 -6.62 11.77
C VAL A 488 18.08 -5.52 12.63
N THR A 489 18.07 -5.67 13.95
CA THR A 489 18.64 -4.71 14.91
C THR A 489 20.17 -4.74 15.01
N ARG A 490 20.82 -5.77 14.43
CA ARG A 490 22.26 -6.03 14.57
C ARG A 490 23.03 -5.97 13.25
N ASP A 491 22.35 -5.76 12.12
CA ASP A 491 22.93 -5.81 10.77
C ASP A 491 23.69 -7.13 10.48
N VAL A 492 23.31 -8.23 11.14
CA VAL A 492 23.92 -9.56 10.93
C VAL A 492 23.02 -10.39 10.03
N ILE A 493 23.60 -11.05 9.03
CA ILE A 493 22.89 -11.93 8.11
C ILE A 493 23.49 -13.32 8.18
N VAL A 494 22.64 -14.33 8.37
CA VAL A 494 23.02 -15.73 8.58
C VAL A 494 22.44 -16.59 7.46
N ARG A 495 23.29 -17.34 6.74
CA ARG A 495 22.83 -18.40 5.84
C ARG A 495 22.51 -19.63 6.68
N ALA A 496 21.22 -19.84 6.92
CA ALA A 496 20.70 -20.86 7.85
C ALA A 496 20.73 -22.27 7.24
N ALA A 497 20.38 -22.39 5.96
CA ALA A 497 20.43 -23.65 5.23
C ALA A 497 20.90 -23.43 3.78
N ASP A 498 21.85 -24.27 3.34
CA ASP A 498 22.35 -24.32 1.96
C ASP A 498 21.39 -25.09 1.03
N CYS A 499 20.08 -24.92 1.24
CA CYS A 499 19.03 -25.53 0.42
C CYS A 499 18.95 -24.83 -0.96
N LYS A 500 18.40 -25.54 -1.95
CA LYS A 500 18.11 -24.97 -3.29
C LYS A 500 16.79 -24.21 -3.24
N LYS A 501 16.65 -23.10 -3.98
CA LYS A 501 15.42 -22.32 -4.26
C LYS A 501 14.23 -22.61 -3.35
N VAL A 502 13.99 -21.73 -2.39
CA VAL A 502 12.90 -21.82 -1.40
C VAL A 502 11.66 -21.12 -1.95
N TYR A 503 10.53 -21.82 -2.03
CA TYR A 503 9.28 -21.33 -2.63
C TYR A 503 8.26 -20.83 -1.59
N GLN A 504 8.21 -21.47 -0.41
CA GLN A 504 7.36 -21.08 0.70
C GLN A 504 8.11 -21.34 2.01
N ILE A 505 7.91 -20.47 2.99
CA ILE A 505 8.33 -20.63 4.39
C ILE A 505 7.07 -20.72 5.25
N GLU A 506 7.04 -21.69 6.15
CA GLU A 506 6.00 -21.87 7.16
C GLU A 506 6.68 -22.15 8.52
N LEU A 507 6.16 -21.58 9.61
CA LEU A 507 6.77 -21.67 10.94
C LEU A 507 5.92 -22.51 11.89
N ALA A 508 6.57 -23.36 12.69
CA ALA A 508 5.95 -24.08 13.81
C ALA A 508 6.63 -23.67 15.14
N PRO A 509 6.23 -22.54 15.77
CA PRO A 509 6.97 -21.95 16.88
C PRO A 509 6.93 -22.77 18.18
N LYS A 510 5.84 -23.52 18.42
CA LYS A 510 5.69 -24.39 19.60
C LYS A 510 6.76 -25.49 19.60
N GLU A 511 6.92 -26.17 18.46
CA GLU A 511 7.87 -27.27 18.26
C GLU A 511 9.29 -26.75 17.96
N LYS A 512 9.43 -25.46 17.63
CA LYS A 512 10.66 -24.80 17.16
C LYS A 512 11.22 -25.41 15.87
N ILE A 513 10.31 -25.63 14.91
CA ILE A 513 10.61 -26.10 13.56
C ILE A 513 10.31 -24.98 12.54
N ILE A 514 11.08 -24.94 11.45
CA ILE A 514 10.78 -24.19 10.22
C ILE A 514 10.59 -25.20 9.08
N ILE A 515 9.58 -24.96 8.26
CA ILE A 515 9.06 -25.87 7.24
C ILE A 515 9.20 -25.14 5.89
N LEU A 516 9.90 -25.76 4.94
CA LEU A 516 10.21 -25.14 3.64
C LEU A 516 9.67 -26.00 2.49
N ILE A 517 9.01 -25.38 1.51
CA ILE A 517 8.95 -25.96 0.16
C ILE A 517 10.23 -25.54 -0.56
N CYS A 518 11.09 -26.48 -0.96
CA CYS A 518 12.36 -26.11 -1.59
C CYS A 518 12.88 -27.11 -2.66
N GLY A 519 13.78 -26.58 -3.49
CA GLY A 519 14.52 -27.31 -4.53
C GLY A 519 13.73 -27.71 -5.77
N ARG A 520 14.45 -28.19 -6.79
CA ARG A 520 13.93 -28.46 -8.15
C ARG A 520 12.70 -29.38 -8.24
N ASN A 521 12.49 -30.22 -7.24
CA ASN A 521 11.36 -31.17 -7.20
C ASN A 521 10.24 -30.71 -6.25
N HIS A 522 10.37 -29.52 -5.65
CA HIS A 522 9.46 -28.96 -4.65
C HIS A 522 9.06 -30.00 -3.58
N HIS A 523 10.02 -30.46 -2.78
CA HIS A 523 9.70 -31.26 -1.60
C HIS A 523 9.52 -30.34 -0.40
N VAL A 524 8.83 -30.84 0.63
CA VAL A 524 8.85 -30.25 1.96
C VAL A 524 10.08 -30.73 2.73
N HIS A 525 10.78 -29.78 3.35
CA HIS A 525 11.96 -30.01 4.18
C HIS A 525 11.75 -29.37 5.56
N LEU A 526 12.12 -30.07 6.64
CA LEU A 526 11.99 -29.62 8.03
C LEU A 526 13.38 -29.34 8.64
N TYR A 527 13.56 -28.15 9.22
CA TYR A 527 14.77 -27.76 9.95
C TYR A 527 14.40 -27.27 11.37
N PRO A 528 15.24 -27.50 12.39
CA PRO A 528 15.04 -26.94 13.73
C PRO A 528 15.45 -25.46 13.75
N TRP A 529 14.90 -24.67 14.68
CA TRP A 529 15.28 -23.26 14.83
C TRP A 529 16.78 -23.04 15.10
N ALA A 530 17.50 -24.03 15.65
CA ALA A 530 18.96 -23.98 15.82
C ALA A 530 19.75 -23.87 14.49
N SER A 531 19.13 -24.18 13.34
CA SER A 531 19.71 -23.93 12.01
C SER A 531 19.69 -22.43 11.66
N LEU A 532 18.75 -21.65 12.20
CA LEU A 532 18.61 -20.21 11.94
C LEU A 532 19.82 -19.42 12.48
N ASP A 533 20.44 -19.91 13.55
CA ASP A 533 21.66 -19.34 14.12
C ASP A 533 22.93 -19.70 13.29
N GLY A 534 22.78 -20.44 12.18
CA GLY A 534 23.84 -20.78 11.22
C GLY A 534 24.72 -21.95 11.65
N SER A 535 24.23 -22.81 12.55
CA SER A 535 24.95 -24.00 13.00
C SER A 535 25.20 -24.98 11.85
N GLU A 536 26.36 -25.64 11.83
CA GLU A 536 26.71 -26.65 10.82
C GLU A 536 26.12 -28.03 11.14
N GLY A 537 24.91 -28.06 11.69
CA GLY A 537 24.11 -29.28 11.76
C GLY A 537 23.73 -29.72 10.35
N ASN A 538 24.19 -30.90 9.92
CA ASN A 538 23.80 -31.52 8.66
C ASN A 538 22.39 -32.14 8.75
N PHE A 539 21.45 -31.34 9.26
CA PHE A 539 20.11 -31.71 9.64
C PHE A 539 19.16 -31.19 8.55
N ASP A 540 18.73 -32.10 7.68
CA ASP A 540 17.72 -31.83 6.65
C ASP A 540 16.74 -33.00 6.63
N ILE A 541 15.51 -32.78 7.11
CA ILE A 541 14.46 -33.80 7.11
C ILE A 541 13.53 -33.55 5.93
N LYS A 542 13.91 -34.10 4.78
CA LYS A 542 13.12 -34.14 3.55
C LYS A 542 11.96 -35.15 3.66
N LEU A 543 10.73 -34.69 3.43
CA LEU A 543 9.54 -35.55 3.34
C LEU A 543 9.44 -36.13 1.92
N ALA A 544 9.94 -37.35 1.70
CA ALA A 544 10.14 -37.92 0.36
C ALA A 544 8.86 -38.06 -0.49
N GLU A 545 7.70 -38.31 0.14
CA GLU A 545 6.40 -38.42 -0.53
C GLU A 545 5.91 -37.09 -1.14
N THR A 546 6.39 -35.95 -0.63
CA THR A 546 5.86 -34.60 -0.96
C THR A 546 6.36 -34.04 -2.31
N LYS A 547 6.71 -34.90 -3.26
CA LYS A 547 7.30 -34.50 -4.54
C LYS A 547 6.28 -33.72 -5.39
N GLY A 548 6.65 -32.50 -5.80
CA GLY A 548 5.76 -31.62 -6.55
C GLY A 548 4.75 -30.89 -5.67
N CYS A 549 5.10 -30.64 -4.40
CA CYS A 549 4.30 -29.80 -3.53
C CYS A 549 4.27 -28.36 -4.04
N HIS A 550 3.09 -27.75 -4.01
CA HIS A 550 2.89 -26.37 -4.47
C HIS A 550 2.36 -25.44 -3.37
N LEU A 551 1.88 -25.99 -2.24
CA LEU A 551 1.36 -25.23 -1.11
C LEU A 551 1.45 -26.06 0.19
N ILE A 552 1.87 -25.42 1.28
CA ILE A 552 1.79 -25.95 2.66
C ILE A 552 1.01 -25.00 3.57
N THR A 553 0.44 -25.54 4.65
CA THR A 553 -0.12 -24.76 5.78
C THR A 553 -0.01 -25.57 7.07
N THR A 554 0.12 -24.89 8.20
CA THR A 554 0.06 -25.48 9.54
C THR A 554 -1.24 -25.11 10.27
N GLY A 555 -1.61 -25.93 11.25
CA GLY A 555 -2.73 -25.66 12.15
C GLY A 555 -2.63 -26.48 13.43
N THR A 556 -3.24 -25.99 14.51
CA THR A 556 -3.44 -26.77 15.75
C THR A 556 -4.87 -27.30 15.75
N LEU A 557 -5.07 -28.58 16.06
CA LEU A 557 -6.39 -29.19 16.20
C LEU A 557 -6.88 -29.06 17.65
N LYS A 558 -8.18 -28.99 17.92
CA LYS A 558 -8.65 -28.92 19.32
C LYS A 558 -8.37 -30.19 20.13
N LYS A 559 -8.25 -31.34 19.44
CA LYS A 559 -7.97 -32.65 20.06
C LYS A 559 -6.47 -32.99 20.23
N SER A 560 -5.56 -32.26 19.60
CA SER A 560 -4.11 -32.45 19.77
C SER A 560 -3.41 -31.10 19.84
N SER A 561 -2.68 -30.85 20.93
CA SER A 561 -1.96 -29.59 21.14
C SER A 561 -0.77 -29.40 20.19
N SER A 562 -0.31 -30.48 19.54
CA SER A 562 0.70 -30.53 18.49
C SER A 562 0.32 -29.68 17.27
N THR A 563 1.30 -29.02 16.66
CA THR A 563 1.12 -28.44 15.32
C THR A 563 1.02 -29.56 14.27
N CYS A 564 -0.06 -29.55 13.49
CA CYS A 564 -0.22 -30.36 12.29
C CYS A 564 0.23 -29.57 11.05
N LEU A 565 0.84 -30.27 10.10
CA LEU A 565 1.26 -29.78 8.78
C LEU A 565 0.41 -30.45 7.70
N PHE A 566 -0.11 -29.64 6.79
CA PHE A 566 -0.87 -30.07 5.62
C PHE A 566 -0.09 -29.72 4.36
N VAL A 567 0.09 -30.69 3.47
CA VAL A 567 0.96 -30.60 2.30
C VAL A 567 0.19 -30.93 1.03
N ALA A 568 -0.08 -29.93 0.19
CA ALA A 568 -0.82 -30.10 -1.05
C ALA A 568 0.11 -30.52 -2.21
N VAL A 569 -0.28 -31.58 -2.92
CA VAL A 569 0.30 -32.04 -4.18
C VAL A 569 -0.84 -32.29 -5.16
N LYS A 570 -1.07 -31.34 -6.08
CA LYS A 570 -2.24 -31.31 -7.00
C LYS A 570 -3.58 -31.40 -6.25
N ARG A 571 -4.15 -32.60 -6.12
CA ARG A 571 -5.45 -32.92 -5.48
C ARG A 571 -5.30 -33.70 -4.17
N GLN A 572 -4.10 -34.18 -3.82
CA GLN A 572 -3.85 -34.87 -2.56
C GLN A 572 -3.33 -33.88 -1.53
N VAL A 573 -3.79 -33.99 -0.29
CA VAL A 573 -3.24 -33.30 0.87
C VAL A 573 -2.73 -34.34 1.85
N PHE A 574 -1.42 -34.39 2.07
CA PHE A 574 -0.81 -35.27 3.06
C PHE A 574 -0.81 -34.58 4.44
N CYS A 575 -1.17 -35.32 5.49
CA CYS A 575 -1.33 -34.80 6.85
C CYS A 575 -0.25 -35.37 7.78
N TYR A 576 0.54 -34.49 8.38
CA TYR A 576 1.63 -34.83 9.30
C TYR A 576 1.44 -34.16 10.66
N GLU A 577 1.69 -34.88 11.75
CA GLU A 577 1.86 -34.31 13.09
C GLU A 577 3.34 -33.97 13.27
N ILE A 578 3.65 -32.73 13.68
CA ILE A 578 5.03 -32.25 13.86
C ILE A 578 5.44 -32.39 15.33
N HIS A 579 6.67 -32.85 15.56
CA HIS A 579 7.23 -33.03 16.90
C HIS A 579 8.55 -32.26 17.06
N ARG A 580 8.82 -31.82 18.29
CA ARG A 580 10.07 -31.14 18.68
C ARG A 580 11.29 -32.09 18.79
N THR A 581 11.07 -33.40 18.79
CA THR A 581 12.09 -34.45 18.97
C THR A 581 11.93 -35.55 17.91
N LYS A 582 12.89 -36.48 17.81
CA LYS A 582 12.78 -37.62 16.88
C LYS A 582 11.63 -38.55 17.30
N PRO A 583 10.74 -38.99 16.38
CA PRO A 583 10.63 -38.58 14.97
C PRO A 583 9.94 -37.22 14.81
N PHE A 584 10.62 -36.26 14.16
CA PHE A 584 10.17 -34.86 14.06
C PHE A 584 8.87 -34.66 13.26
N HIS A 585 8.39 -35.70 12.58
CA HIS A 585 7.09 -35.74 11.94
C HIS A 585 6.51 -37.15 12.02
N LYS A 586 5.19 -37.27 11.88
CA LYS A 586 4.46 -38.53 11.74
C LYS A 586 3.32 -38.33 10.74
N LYS A 587 3.33 -39.04 9.59
CA LYS A 587 2.17 -39.05 8.69
C LYS A 587 1.02 -39.74 9.43
N PHE A 588 -0.15 -39.11 9.48
CA PHE A 588 -1.34 -39.67 10.14
C PHE A 588 -2.56 -39.79 9.20
N GLY A 589 -2.52 -39.12 8.03
CA GLY A 589 -3.63 -39.15 7.09
C GLY A 589 -3.26 -38.62 5.71
N GLU A 590 -4.20 -38.80 4.79
CA GLU A 590 -4.15 -38.29 3.43
C GLU A 590 -5.60 -37.98 3.01
N ILE A 591 -5.80 -36.80 2.43
CA ILE A 591 -7.14 -36.26 2.10
C ILE A 591 -7.18 -35.94 0.61
N GLN A 592 -8.22 -36.39 -0.09
CA GLN A 592 -8.44 -36.09 -1.50
C GLN A 592 -9.35 -34.86 -1.67
N ALA A 593 -8.84 -33.82 -2.31
CA ALA A 593 -9.58 -32.59 -2.58
C ALA A 593 -10.52 -32.72 -3.81
N PRO A 594 -11.66 -31.98 -3.85
CA PRO A 594 -12.61 -32.01 -4.98
C PRO A 594 -12.02 -31.52 -6.31
N GLY A 595 -11.05 -30.61 -6.26
CA GLY A 595 -10.28 -30.11 -7.40
C GLY A 595 -8.81 -29.94 -7.05
N THR A 596 -8.01 -29.37 -7.96
CA THR A 596 -6.63 -28.97 -7.65
C THR A 596 -6.65 -27.90 -6.57
N VAL A 597 -5.90 -28.12 -5.49
CA VAL A 597 -5.80 -27.17 -4.37
C VAL A 597 -5.17 -25.87 -4.88
N GLN A 598 -5.92 -24.77 -4.86
CA GLN A 598 -5.37 -23.43 -5.13
C GLN A 598 -5.00 -22.72 -3.83
N TRP A 599 -5.78 -22.94 -2.77
CA TRP A 599 -5.56 -22.40 -1.43
C TRP A 599 -6.02 -23.39 -0.36
N MET A 600 -5.44 -23.35 0.85
CA MET A 600 -5.94 -24.10 2.00
C MET A 600 -5.56 -23.46 3.34
N THR A 601 -6.39 -23.69 4.36
CA THR A 601 -6.09 -23.37 5.78
C THR A 601 -6.92 -24.26 6.72
N VAL A 602 -6.64 -24.22 8.03
CA VAL A 602 -7.44 -24.94 9.03
C VAL A 602 -8.47 -24.00 9.67
N PHE A 603 -9.76 -24.33 9.55
CA PHE A 603 -10.86 -23.69 10.29
C PHE A 603 -11.36 -24.65 11.36
N LYS A 604 -11.27 -24.24 12.64
CA LYS A 604 -11.62 -25.03 13.83
C LYS A 604 -10.90 -26.40 13.90
N ASP A 605 -11.48 -27.44 13.31
CA ASP A 605 -10.97 -28.82 13.24
C ASP A 605 -11.11 -29.44 11.82
N LYS A 606 -11.39 -28.60 10.81
CA LYS A 606 -11.56 -28.98 9.40
C LYS A 606 -10.54 -28.25 8.53
N LEU A 607 -10.08 -28.90 7.48
CA LEU A 607 -9.22 -28.29 6.47
C LEU A 607 -10.12 -27.62 5.43
N CYS A 608 -10.11 -26.29 5.36
CA CYS A 608 -10.72 -25.56 4.26
C CYS A 608 -9.80 -25.65 3.04
N VAL A 609 -10.33 -26.07 1.90
CA VAL A 609 -9.60 -26.23 0.63
C VAL A 609 -10.33 -25.47 -0.46
N GLY A 610 -9.68 -24.46 -1.02
CA GLY A 610 -10.08 -23.74 -2.23
C GLY A 610 -9.57 -24.42 -3.49
N TYR A 611 -10.40 -24.46 -4.51
CA TYR A 611 -10.12 -25.01 -5.85
C TYR A 611 -10.91 -24.21 -6.91
N GLN A 612 -10.72 -24.53 -8.18
CA GLN A 612 -11.38 -23.82 -9.28
C GLN A 612 -12.92 -23.76 -9.06
N SER A 613 -13.44 -22.53 -8.96
CA SER A 613 -14.86 -22.22 -8.73
C SER A 613 -15.49 -22.82 -7.47
N GLY A 614 -14.72 -23.22 -6.45
CA GLY A 614 -15.30 -23.77 -5.21
C GLY A 614 -14.36 -23.81 -4.00
N PHE A 615 -14.97 -24.02 -2.84
CA PHE A 615 -14.28 -24.26 -1.57
C PHE A 615 -14.98 -25.43 -0.85
N SER A 616 -14.24 -26.26 -0.13
CA SER A 616 -14.80 -27.35 0.69
C SER A 616 -14.11 -27.46 2.05
N LEU A 617 -14.88 -27.76 3.11
CA LEU A 617 -14.38 -28.13 4.42
C LEU A 617 -14.23 -29.65 4.52
N LEU A 618 -12.98 -30.12 4.63
CA LEU A 618 -12.62 -31.54 4.67
C LEU A 618 -12.31 -31.99 6.12
N THR A 619 -12.76 -33.18 6.50
CA THR A 619 -12.57 -33.71 7.86
C THR A 619 -11.16 -34.29 8.02
N ILE A 620 -10.42 -33.80 9.02
CA ILE A 620 -8.99 -34.14 9.19
C ILE A 620 -8.76 -35.53 9.83
N GLN A 621 -9.77 -36.10 10.49
CA GLN A 621 -9.66 -37.35 11.28
C GLN A 621 -10.53 -38.52 10.76
N GLY A 622 -10.85 -38.53 9.47
CA GLY A 622 -11.57 -39.64 8.80
C GLY A 622 -13.11 -39.52 8.79
N ASP A 623 -13.74 -40.22 7.83
CA ASP A 623 -15.17 -40.51 7.56
C ASP A 623 -16.28 -39.45 7.74
N GLY A 624 -16.00 -38.27 8.30
CA GLY A 624 -16.94 -37.15 8.29
C GLY A 624 -17.06 -36.55 6.88
N GLN A 625 -18.27 -36.55 6.32
CA GLN A 625 -18.55 -35.99 4.98
C GLN A 625 -17.96 -34.58 4.80
N SER A 626 -17.37 -34.35 3.62
CA SER A 626 -16.89 -33.03 3.20
C SER A 626 -18.07 -32.09 2.96
N ILE A 627 -18.05 -30.90 3.57
CA ILE A 627 -19.03 -29.85 3.29
C ILE A 627 -18.51 -29.01 2.13
N ASN A 628 -19.23 -28.98 1.01
CA ASN A 628 -18.95 -28.04 -0.06
C ASN A 628 -19.56 -26.67 0.29
N LEU A 629 -18.71 -25.63 0.34
CA LEU A 629 -19.11 -24.26 0.65
C LEU A 629 -19.70 -23.51 -0.56
N VAL A 630 -19.72 -24.12 -1.76
CA VAL A 630 -20.52 -23.66 -2.90
C VAL A 630 -21.55 -24.74 -3.22
N ASN A 631 -22.74 -24.61 -2.65
CA ASN A 631 -23.79 -25.62 -2.73
C ASN A 631 -24.40 -25.65 -4.15
N PRO A 632 -24.33 -26.78 -4.89
CA PRO A 632 -24.80 -26.86 -6.27
C PRO A 632 -26.34 -26.75 -6.41
N ASN A 633 -27.07 -26.89 -5.30
CA ASN A 633 -28.53 -26.73 -5.27
C ASN A 633 -28.97 -25.27 -5.06
N ASP A 634 -28.03 -24.33 -4.88
CA ASP A 634 -28.34 -22.90 -4.74
C ASP A 634 -28.31 -22.18 -6.11
N PRO A 635 -29.47 -21.81 -6.69
CA PRO A 635 -29.51 -21.14 -7.99
C PRO A 635 -28.89 -19.74 -7.97
N SER A 636 -28.68 -19.12 -6.80
CA SER A 636 -28.04 -17.81 -6.67
C SER A 636 -26.50 -17.87 -6.76
N LEU A 637 -25.92 -19.08 -6.71
CA LEU A 637 -24.48 -19.35 -6.84
C LEU A 637 -24.09 -20.01 -8.16
N ILE A 638 -25.06 -20.43 -8.99
CA ILE A 638 -24.82 -21.18 -10.23
C ILE A 638 -23.91 -20.46 -11.25
N PHE A 639 -23.76 -19.14 -11.16
CA PHE A 639 -22.82 -18.38 -12.00
C PHE A 639 -21.35 -18.81 -11.79
N LEU A 640 -21.01 -19.37 -10.61
CA LEU A 640 -19.66 -19.88 -10.31
C LEU A 640 -19.31 -21.12 -11.14
N SER A 641 -20.27 -21.91 -11.63
CA SER A 641 -20.00 -23.04 -12.54
C SER A 641 -20.08 -22.66 -14.03
N GLN A 642 -20.58 -21.46 -14.35
CA GLN A 642 -20.66 -20.95 -15.73
C GLN A 642 -19.34 -20.34 -16.23
N GLN A 643 -18.45 -19.95 -15.31
CA GLN A 643 -17.13 -19.40 -15.60
C GLN A 643 -16.10 -19.96 -14.60
N SER A 644 -14.84 -20.11 -15.01
CA SER A 644 -13.74 -20.47 -14.11
C SER A 644 -13.35 -19.27 -13.24
N PHE A 645 -13.44 -19.42 -11.92
CA PHE A 645 -12.92 -18.47 -10.93
C PHE A 645 -11.82 -19.14 -10.10
N ASP A 646 -10.72 -18.45 -9.79
CA ASP A 646 -9.67 -19.01 -8.93
C ASP A 646 -9.99 -18.75 -7.46
N ALA A 647 -9.78 -19.73 -6.59
CA ALA A 647 -9.92 -19.60 -5.15
C ALA A 647 -8.67 -18.96 -4.53
N LEU A 648 -8.79 -17.73 -4.02
CA LEU A 648 -7.67 -16.93 -3.51
C LEU A 648 -7.47 -17.09 -2.00
N CYS A 649 -8.55 -16.96 -1.22
CA CYS A 649 -8.56 -17.20 0.22
C CYS A 649 -10.01 -17.36 0.71
N ALA A 650 -10.18 -17.81 1.96
CA ALA A 650 -11.47 -17.74 2.66
C ALA A 650 -11.29 -17.23 4.09
N VAL A 651 -12.36 -16.71 4.68
CA VAL A 651 -12.40 -16.27 6.09
C VAL A 651 -13.62 -16.89 6.78
N GLU A 652 -13.41 -17.54 7.92
CA GLU A 652 -14.48 -17.96 8.83
C GLU A 652 -14.93 -16.77 9.68
N LEU A 653 -16.24 -16.50 9.69
CA LEU A 653 -16.87 -15.38 10.39
C LEU A 653 -17.66 -15.86 11.61
N SER A 654 -18.27 -14.92 12.34
CA SER A 654 -19.28 -15.23 13.35
C SER A 654 -20.50 -15.96 12.75
N ASN A 655 -21.25 -16.67 13.59
CA ASN A 655 -22.51 -17.35 13.22
C ASN A 655 -22.37 -18.45 12.15
N GLU A 656 -21.16 -18.98 11.96
CA GLU A 656 -20.82 -19.96 10.91
C GLU A 656 -21.04 -19.48 9.46
N GLU A 657 -20.97 -18.16 9.24
CA GLU A 657 -20.84 -17.60 7.90
C GLU A 657 -19.37 -17.70 7.42
N TYR A 658 -19.16 -17.85 6.12
CA TYR A 658 -17.84 -17.85 5.50
C TYR A 658 -17.80 -16.86 4.32
N LEU A 659 -16.73 -16.07 4.26
CA LEU A 659 -16.39 -15.27 3.08
C LEU A 659 -15.45 -16.07 2.19
N LEU A 660 -15.86 -16.37 0.96
CA LEU A 660 -15.10 -17.04 -0.07
C LEU A 660 -14.56 -16.01 -1.08
N CYS A 661 -13.25 -15.78 -1.12
CA CYS A 661 -12.63 -14.83 -2.03
C CYS A 661 -12.16 -15.52 -3.32
N PHE A 662 -12.79 -15.15 -4.43
CA PHE A 662 -12.47 -15.63 -5.76
C PHE A 662 -11.72 -14.56 -6.60
N SER A 663 -11.16 -14.96 -7.74
CA SER A 663 -10.45 -14.07 -8.68
C SER A 663 -11.21 -12.81 -9.12
N HIS A 664 -12.55 -12.79 -9.07
CA HIS A 664 -13.34 -11.63 -9.50
C HIS A 664 -14.19 -10.96 -8.41
N MET A 665 -14.49 -11.64 -7.31
CA MET A 665 -15.25 -11.12 -6.17
C MET A 665 -15.16 -12.01 -4.92
N GLY A 666 -15.59 -11.48 -3.77
CA GLY A 666 -15.93 -12.27 -2.58
C GLY A 666 -17.42 -12.61 -2.51
N VAL A 667 -17.73 -13.83 -2.08
CA VAL A 667 -19.10 -14.35 -1.90
C VAL A 667 -19.28 -14.82 -0.46
N TYR A 668 -20.41 -14.52 0.17
CA TYR A 668 -20.74 -14.92 1.53
C TYR A 668 -21.70 -16.13 1.55
N VAL A 669 -21.38 -17.14 2.35
CA VAL A 669 -22.15 -18.40 2.44
C VAL A 669 -22.38 -18.85 3.88
N ASP A 670 -23.45 -19.60 4.11
CA ASP A 670 -23.75 -20.29 5.37
C ASP A 670 -22.92 -21.59 5.55
N SER A 671 -23.04 -22.25 6.70
CA SER A 671 -22.35 -23.53 6.96
C SER A 671 -22.85 -24.72 6.14
N GLN A 672 -23.83 -24.51 5.26
CA GLN A 672 -24.34 -25.47 4.27
C GLN A 672 -23.94 -25.07 2.83
N GLY A 673 -23.08 -24.05 2.65
CA GLY A 673 -22.58 -23.57 1.37
C GLY A 673 -23.60 -22.79 0.53
N ARG A 674 -24.72 -22.36 1.11
CA ARG A 674 -25.74 -21.54 0.43
C ARG A 674 -25.46 -20.06 0.67
N ARG A 675 -25.87 -19.20 -0.24
CA ARG A 675 -25.63 -17.76 -0.19
C ARG A 675 -26.28 -17.11 1.05
N SER A 676 -25.47 -16.53 1.93
CA SER A 676 -25.96 -15.83 3.14
C SER A 676 -26.23 -14.34 2.89
N ARG A 677 -25.48 -13.70 1.99
CA ARG A 677 -25.64 -12.27 1.66
C ARG A 677 -25.94 -12.05 0.18
N MET A 678 -26.87 -11.13 -0.10
CA MET A 678 -27.19 -10.76 -1.48
C MET A 678 -26.11 -9.90 -2.15
N GLN A 679 -25.36 -9.10 -1.40
CA GLN A 679 -24.26 -8.31 -1.96
C GLN A 679 -22.98 -9.16 -2.12
N GLU A 680 -22.26 -8.94 -3.22
CA GLU A 680 -20.94 -9.53 -3.51
C GLU A 680 -19.86 -8.50 -3.13
N LEU A 681 -18.67 -8.94 -2.69
CA LEU A 681 -17.55 -8.06 -2.33
C LEU A 681 -16.67 -7.83 -3.57
N MET A 682 -16.48 -6.57 -3.97
CA MET A 682 -16.07 -6.26 -5.35
C MET A 682 -14.64 -5.73 -5.45
N TRP A 683 -13.81 -6.35 -6.29
CA TRP A 683 -12.42 -5.92 -6.51
C TRP A 683 -12.36 -4.76 -7.54
N PRO A 684 -11.64 -3.66 -7.28
CA PRO A 684 -11.51 -2.54 -8.23
C PRO A 684 -10.57 -2.85 -9.40
N ALA A 685 -9.71 -3.85 -9.25
CA ALA A 685 -8.81 -4.37 -10.28
C ALA A 685 -8.62 -5.89 -10.09
N THR A 686 -8.05 -6.57 -11.09
CA THR A 686 -7.79 -8.02 -11.00
C THR A 686 -6.76 -8.33 -9.89
N PRO A 687 -7.10 -9.18 -8.91
CA PRO A 687 -6.18 -9.59 -7.87
C PRO A 687 -5.10 -10.54 -8.41
N VAL A 688 -3.88 -10.35 -7.92
CA VAL A 688 -2.70 -11.20 -8.10
C VAL A 688 -2.53 -12.13 -6.90
N ALA A 689 -2.93 -11.68 -5.71
CA ALA A 689 -2.98 -12.45 -4.47
C ALA A 689 -3.99 -11.83 -3.48
N CYS A 690 -4.37 -12.59 -2.46
CA CYS A 690 -5.03 -12.07 -1.27
C CYS A 690 -4.30 -12.57 -0.02
N SER A 691 -4.27 -11.76 1.05
CA SER A 691 -4.03 -12.23 2.41
C SER A 691 -5.21 -11.86 3.31
N CYS A 692 -5.44 -12.60 4.38
CA CYS A 692 -6.64 -12.45 5.20
C CYS A 692 -6.37 -12.68 6.68
N ASN A 693 -7.12 -11.97 7.52
CA ASN A 693 -7.23 -12.21 8.96
C ASN A 693 -8.72 -12.25 9.36
N SER A 694 -9.01 -12.38 10.66
CA SER A 694 -10.38 -12.49 11.20
C SER A 694 -11.30 -11.28 10.95
N SER A 695 -10.75 -10.15 10.50
CA SER A 695 -11.49 -8.88 10.39
C SER A 695 -11.32 -8.21 9.02
N TYR A 696 -10.21 -8.48 8.32
CA TYR A 696 -9.90 -7.83 7.05
C TYR A 696 -9.36 -8.81 5.99
N VAL A 697 -9.82 -8.62 4.75
CA VAL A 697 -9.19 -9.18 3.54
C VAL A 697 -8.36 -8.08 2.87
N THR A 698 -7.13 -8.43 2.52
CA THR A 698 -6.13 -7.55 1.87
C THR A 698 -5.88 -8.08 0.46
N VAL A 699 -6.30 -7.31 -0.54
CA VAL A 699 -6.32 -7.69 -1.96
C VAL A 699 -5.17 -7.01 -2.68
N TYR A 700 -4.27 -7.78 -3.28
CA TYR A 700 -3.09 -7.28 -3.98
C TYR A 700 -3.35 -7.29 -5.49
N SER A 701 -3.17 -6.15 -6.17
CA SER A 701 -3.28 -6.02 -7.64
C SER A 701 -1.97 -5.48 -8.23
N GLU A 702 -1.83 -5.41 -9.56
CA GLU A 702 -0.69 -4.68 -10.16
C GLU A 702 -0.70 -3.18 -9.78
N TYR A 703 -1.87 -2.61 -9.55
CA TYR A 703 -2.08 -1.17 -9.38
C TYR A 703 -1.97 -0.64 -7.94
N GLY A 704 -2.05 -1.53 -6.95
CA GLY A 704 -2.04 -1.21 -5.52
C GLY A 704 -2.61 -2.33 -4.65
N VAL A 705 -2.78 -2.04 -3.36
CA VAL A 705 -3.39 -2.96 -2.38
C VAL A 705 -4.64 -2.31 -1.79
N ASP A 706 -5.73 -3.08 -1.73
CA ASP A 706 -7.01 -2.64 -1.18
C ASP A 706 -7.43 -3.52 0.00
N VAL A 707 -7.93 -2.90 1.06
CA VAL A 707 -8.33 -3.58 2.30
C VAL A 707 -9.83 -3.42 2.51
N PHE A 708 -10.49 -4.54 2.78
CA PHE A 708 -11.93 -4.63 3.00
C PHE A 708 -12.23 -5.23 4.38
N ASP A 709 -13.17 -4.63 5.12
CA ASP A 709 -13.71 -5.23 6.34
C ASP A 709 -14.64 -6.40 5.97
N VAL A 710 -14.40 -7.57 6.55
CA VAL A 710 -15.13 -8.79 6.20
C VAL A 710 -16.55 -8.82 6.75
N ASN A 711 -16.86 -8.01 7.76
CA ASN A 711 -18.15 -7.96 8.44
C ASN A 711 -19.05 -6.87 7.86
N THR A 712 -18.54 -5.65 7.68
CA THR A 712 -19.31 -4.51 7.12
C THR A 712 -19.33 -4.50 5.59
N MET A 713 -18.42 -5.23 4.94
CA MET A 713 -18.21 -5.23 3.48
C MET A 713 -17.65 -3.89 2.95
N GLU A 714 -17.19 -3.00 3.82
CA GLU A 714 -16.68 -1.68 3.44
C GLU A 714 -15.22 -1.73 2.98
N TRP A 715 -14.91 -0.92 1.98
CA TRP A 715 -13.55 -0.69 1.48
C TRP A 715 -12.84 0.35 2.35
N VAL A 716 -12.22 -0.14 3.42
CA VAL A 716 -11.66 0.68 4.49
C VAL A 716 -10.43 1.49 4.05
N GLN A 717 -9.49 0.87 3.31
CA GLN A 717 -8.19 1.46 2.94
C GLN A 717 -7.75 1.08 1.51
N THR A 718 -7.03 1.99 0.85
CA THR A 718 -6.22 1.75 -0.37
C THR A 718 -4.77 2.13 -0.09
N ILE A 719 -3.81 1.42 -0.69
CA ILE A 719 -2.36 1.69 -0.61
C ILE A 719 -1.77 1.70 -2.03
N GLY A 720 -1.24 2.84 -2.47
CA GLY A 720 -0.76 3.08 -3.84
C GLY A 720 0.55 2.37 -4.25
N LEU A 721 0.93 1.29 -3.57
CA LEU A 721 2.15 0.52 -3.84
C LEU A 721 1.95 -0.41 -5.05
N ARG A 722 2.24 0.08 -6.26
CA ARG A 722 2.19 -0.70 -7.50
C ARG A 722 3.19 -1.86 -7.50
N ARG A 723 2.80 -3.00 -8.11
CA ARG A 723 3.62 -4.22 -8.25
C ARG A 723 4.19 -4.76 -6.94
N ILE A 724 3.40 -4.66 -5.86
CA ILE A 724 3.69 -5.31 -4.58
C ILE A 724 3.02 -6.68 -4.52
N ARG A 725 3.69 -7.66 -3.90
CA ARG A 725 3.15 -8.99 -3.64
C ARG A 725 3.50 -9.48 -2.22
N PRO A 726 2.66 -10.32 -1.61
CA PRO A 726 3.02 -10.98 -0.35
C PRO A 726 4.18 -11.97 -0.52
N LEU A 727 4.90 -12.16 0.58
CA LEU A 727 5.96 -13.17 0.76
C LEU A 727 5.55 -14.26 1.78
N ASN A 728 4.43 -14.07 2.49
CA ASN A 728 3.80 -14.98 3.43
C ASN A 728 2.26 -14.93 3.32
N MET A 729 1.57 -15.99 3.80
CA MET A 729 0.12 -16.18 3.66
C MET A 729 -0.70 -15.08 4.36
N ASP A 730 -0.20 -14.56 5.47
CA ASP A 730 -0.78 -13.44 6.23
C ASP A 730 -0.49 -12.06 5.60
N GLY A 731 0.52 -11.97 4.71
CA GLY A 731 0.88 -10.75 3.99
C GLY A 731 1.49 -9.65 4.87
N THR A 732 2.06 -10.00 6.04
CA THR A 732 2.81 -9.01 6.85
C THR A 732 4.16 -8.64 6.23
N LEU A 733 4.75 -9.51 5.41
CA LEU A 733 5.96 -9.22 4.64
C LEU A 733 5.67 -9.27 3.14
N ASN A 734 6.12 -8.25 2.42
CA ASN A 734 5.81 -8.04 1.02
C ASN A 734 7.06 -7.65 0.23
N LEU A 735 7.12 -8.01 -1.05
CA LEU A 735 8.13 -7.54 -1.99
C LEU A 735 7.52 -6.49 -2.91
N LEU A 736 8.10 -5.29 -2.92
CA LEU A 736 7.78 -4.23 -3.85
C LEU A 736 8.74 -4.28 -5.05
N ASN A 737 8.21 -4.64 -6.23
CA ASN A 737 8.99 -4.74 -7.47
C ASN A 737 9.20 -3.36 -8.13
N CYS A 738 9.93 -2.49 -7.44
CA CYS A 738 10.55 -1.28 -8.02
C CYS A 738 12.06 -1.47 -8.20
N GLU A 739 12.80 -0.43 -8.60
CA GLU A 739 14.26 -0.47 -8.76
C GLU A 739 14.93 0.54 -7.81
N PRO A 740 15.72 0.10 -6.80
CA PRO A 740 15.92 -1.28 -6.35
C PRO A 740 14.65 -1.86 -5.67
N PRO A 741 14.44 -3.19 -5.70
CA PRO A 741 13.31 -3.83 -5.01
C PRO A 741 13.38 -3.66 -3.50
N ARG A 742 12.21 -3.58 -2.84
CA ARG A 742 12.13 -3.28 -1.39
C ARG A 742 11.34 -4.32 -0.63
N LEU A 743 11.81 -4.66 0.58
CA LEU A 743 11.11 -5.52 1.52
C LEU A 743 10.20 -4.63 2.39
N ILE A 744 8.89 -4.75 2.21
CA ILE A 744 7.89 -3.92 2.89
C ILE A 744 7.21 -4.73 4.00
N TYR A 745 7.30 -4.24 5.24
CA TYR A 745 6.53 -4.73 6.37
C TYR A 745 5.19 -3.98 6.42
N PHE A 746 4.08 -4.72 6.45
CA PHE A 746 2.77 -4.17 6.76
C PHE A 746 2.57 -4.25 8.27
N LYS A 747 2.84 -3.13 8.95
CA LYS A 747 2.54 -2.98 10.37
C LYS A 747 1.03 -2.82 10.53
N ASN A 748 0.37 -3.84 11.08
CA ASN A 748 -1.02 -3.74 11.51
C ASN A 748 -1.15 -2.66 12.59
N ASN A 749 -2.06 -1.71 12.40
CA ASN A 749 -2.28 -0.57 13.30
C ASN A 749 -2.98 -0.97 14.62
N PHE A 750 -3.76 -2.05 14.61
CA PHE A 750 -4.54 -2.55 15.75
C PHE A 750 -3.82 -3.63 16.56
N ALA A 751 -2.72 -4.17 16.05
CA ALA A 751 -1.89 -5.16 16.72
C ALA A 751 -0.55 -4.56 17.17
N GLY A 752 0.08 -5.15 18.19
CA GLY A 752 1.44 -4.79 18.59
C GLY A 752 2.44 -5.08 17.45
N ALA A 753 3.49 -4.25 17.35
CA ALA A 753 4.53 -4.44 16.33
C ALA A 753 5.17 -5.85 16.46
N ALA A 754 5.07 -6.64 15.39
CA ALA A 754 5.63 -7.98 15.31
C ALA A 754 7.14 -7.96 15.03
N LEU A 755 7.63 -6.88 14.44
CA LEU A 755 9.02 -6.66 14.02
C LEU A 755 9.51 -5.28 14.48
N SER A 756 10.76 -5.19 14.94
CA SER A 756 11.46 -3.94 15.21
C SER A 756 12.09 -3.40 13.91
N VAL A 757 11.33 -2.62 13.15
CA VAL A 757 11.85 -1.93 11.95
C VAL A 757 12.86 -0.86 12.38
N PRO A 758 14.10 -0.86 11.83
CA PRO A 758 15.12 0.14 12.13
C PRO A 758 14.93 1.38 11.24
N GLU A 759 15.58 2.48 11.59
CA GLU A 759 15.60 3.67 10.72
C GLU A 759 16.42 3.40 9.45
N THR A 760 15.73 3.03 8.37
CA THR A 760 16.29 2.85 7.03
C THR A 760 16.46 4.21 6.33
N SER A 761 17.50 4.34 5.51
CA SER A 761 17.75 5.57 4.74
C SER A 761 18.20 5.24 3.32
N ASP A 762 17.65 5.93 2.31
CA ASP A 762 17.93 5.64 0.90
C ASP A 762 19.40 5.86 0.48
N ASN A 763 20.14 6.66 1.26
CA ASN A 763 21.56 6.94 1.03
C ASN A 763 22.49 5.99 1.84
N SER A 764 21.93 4.93 2.43
CA SER A 764 22.65 3.92 3.19
C SER A 764 23.56 3.09 2.28
N LYS A 765 24.83 3.47 2.18
CA LYS A 765 25.86 2.71 1.45
C LYS A 765 26.37 1.52 2.25
N LYS A 766 25.46 0.68 2.76
CA LYS A 766 25.81 -0.58 3.44
C LYS A 766 26.21 -1.63 2.39
N GLN A 767 27.21 -2.45 2.74
CA GLN A 767 27.64 -3.58 1.91
C GLN A 767 27.60 -4.88 2.72
N MET A 768 27.27 -5.99 2.07
CA MET A 768 27.30 -7.32 2.69
C MET A 768 28.75 -7.82 2.80
N LEU A 769 29.37 -7.62 3.96
CA LEU A 769 30.74 -8.04 4.25
C LEU A 769 30.74 -9.45 4.87
N ARG A 770 31.61 -10.34 4.37
CA ARG A 770 31.75 -11.70 4.93
C ARG A 770 32.51 -11.67 6.25
N THR A 771 32.04 -12.43 7.25
CA THR A 771 32.76 -12.59 8.52
C THR A 771 33.81 -13.70 8.44
N ARG A 772 34.49 -14.00 9.56
CA ARG A 772 35.32 -15.21 9.71
C ARG A 772 34.53 -16.52 9.57
N SER A 773 33.21 -16.50 9.73
CA SER A 773 32.33 -17.65 9.45
C SER A 773 31.89 -17.64 7.99
N LYS A 774 31.95 -18.81 7.33
CA LYS A 774 31.46 -18.96 5.95
C LYS A 774 29.98 -18.67 5.78
N ARG A 775 29.18 -18.82 6.85
CA ARG A 775 27.70 -18.66 6.87
C ARG A 775 27.21 -17.36 7.49
N ARG A 776 28.08 -16.51 8.07
CA ARG A 776 27.66 -15.21 8.65
C ARG A 776 28.28 -14.04 7.90
N PHE A 777 27.45 -13.03 7.64
CA PHE A 777 27.76 -11.78 6.97
C PHE A 777 27.31 -10.61 7.87
N VAL A 778 27.88 -9.43 7.66
CA VAL A 778 27.47 -8.18 8.33
C VAL A 778 27.20 -7.14 7.27
N PHE A 779 26.03 -6.50 7.34
CA PHE A 779 25.55 -5.55 6.36
C PHE A 779 25.79 -4.11 6.86
N LYS A 780 26.98 -3.57 6.61
CA LYS A 780 27.40 -2.28 7.15
C LYS A 780 28.18 -1.45 6.13
N VAL A 781 28.26 -0.14 6.36
CA VAL A 781 29.11 0.75 5.54
C VAL A 781 30.57 0.24 5.59
N PRO A 782 31.25 0.06 4.44
CA PRO A 782 32.67 -0.31 4.41
C PRO A 782 33.54 0.64 5.22
N GLU A 783 34.63 0.15 5.82
CA GLU A 783 35.48 1.00 6.68
C GLU A 783 36.12 2.16 5.89
N GLU A 784 36.56 1.90 4.66
CA GLU A 784 37.06 2.93 3.75
C GLU A 784 36.03 4.02 3.46
N GLU A 785 34.77 3.64 3.23
CA GLU A 785 33.70 4.60 2.98
C GLU A 785 33.27 5.34 4.26
N ARG A 786 33.27 4.67 5.42
CA ARG A 786 33.06 5.31 6.74
C ARG A 786 34.18 6.33 7.04
N LEU A 787 35.42 6.02 6.65
CA LEU A 787 36.55 6.95 6.71
C LEU A 787 36.41 8.10 5.71
N GLN A 788 35.86 7.84 4.52
CA GLN A 788 35.62 8.85 3.51
C GLN A 788 34.50 9.82 3.90
N GLN A 789 33.34 9.31 4.32
CA GLN A 789 32.25 10.08 4.93
C GLN A 789 32.75 10.91 6.11
N ARG A 790 33.61 10.34 6.98
CA ARG A 790 34.26 11.09 8.07
C ARG A 790 35.17 12.20 7.53
N ARG A 791 35.96 11.96 6.48
CA ARG A 791 36.80 13.00 5.84
C ARG A 791 35.97 14.10 5.17
N GLU A 792 34.78 13.78 4.66
CA GLU A 792 33.84 14.75 4.07
C GLU A 792 33.12 15.57 5.15
N MET A 793 32.58 14.93 6.19
CA MET A 793 32.00 15.60 7.37
C MET A 793 33.02 16.48 8.12
N LEU A 794 34.33 16.19 8.03
CA LEU A 794 35.39 17.02 8.60
C LEU A 794 35.83 18.20 7.71
N ARG A 795 35.41 18.25 6.44
CA ARG A 795 35.60 19.41 5.54
C ARG A 795 34.51 20.46 5.73
N ASP A 796 33.28 20.02 5.94
CA ASP A 796 32.14 20.90 6.22
C ASP A 796 32.16 21.36 7.70
N PRO A 797 32.25 22.68 7.99
CA PRO A 797 32.21 23.19 9.35
C PRO A 797 30.94 22.83 10.13
N GLU A 798 29.78 22.73 9.46
CA GLU A 798 28.45 22.53 10.07
C GLU A 798 28.12 21.04 10.31
N LEU A 799 28.86 20.12 9.67
CA LEU A 799 28.90 18.69 10.02
C LEU A 799 30.02 18.38 11.03
N ARG A 800 31.16 19.08 10.93
CA ARG A 800 32.29 18.96 11.85
C ARG A 800 31.93 19.37 13.28
N SER A 801 31.13 20.42 13.47
CA SER A 801 30.64 20.83 14.79
C SER A 801 29.76 19.73 15.43
N LYS A 802 28.87 19.11 14.66
CA LYS A 802 28.01 17.99 15.09
C LYS A 802 28.79 16.71 15.46
N MET A 803 30.05 16.59 15.05
CA MET A 803 30.95 15.51 15.48
C MET A 803 31.67 15.79 16.82
N ILE A 804 31.64 17.03 17.33
CA ILE A 804 32.24 17.39 18.61
C ILE A 804 31.19 17.21 19.70
N SER A 805 31.34 16.14 20.49
CA SER A 805 30.50 15.94 21.68
C SER A 805 30.75 17.05 22.72
N ASN A 806 29.69 17.61 23.29
CA ASN A 806 29.78 18.52 24.43
C ASN A 806 30.71 17.96 25.54
N PRO A 807 31.50 18.80 26.22
CA PRO A 807 32.49 18.34 27.19
C PRO A 807 31.83 17.61 28.36
N THR A 808 32.10 16.29 28.44
CA THR A 808 31.45 15.38 29.40
C THR A 808 31.99 15.45 30.82
N ASN A 809 33.08 16.21 31.07
CA ASN A 809 33.62 16.51 32.40
C ASN A 809 34.57 17.72 32.36
N PHE A 810 34.95 18.21 33.54
CA PHE A 810 35.88 19.34 33.72
C PHE A 810 37.27 19.10 33.10
N ASN A 811 37.77 17.86 33.08
CA ASN A 811 39.08 17.53 32.51
C ASN A 811 39.12 17.71 30.98
N HIS A 812 37.97 17.61 30.30
CA HIS A 812 37.87 17.88 28.86
C HIS A 812 38.07 19.38 28.54
N VAL A 813 37.74 20.28 29.48
CA VAL A 813 37.94 21.73 29.32
C VAL A 813 39.42 22.10 29.47
N ALA A 814 40.15 21.46 30.40
CA ALA A 814 41.54 21.78 30.72
C ALA A 814 42.55 21.58 29.56
N HIS A 815 42.15 20.90 28.48
CA HIS A 815 42.98 20.74 27.28
C HIS A 815 42.80 21.86 26.23
N MET A 816 41.80 22.73 26.38
CA MET A 816 41.69 23.98 25.62
C MET A 816 42.56 25.03 26.30
N GLY A 817 43.80 25.19 25.80
CA GLY A 817 44.75 26.16 26.32
C GLY A 817 44.24 27.62 26.22
N PRO A 818 44.80 28.55 27.02
CA PRO A 818 44.26 29.90 27.17
C PRO A 818 44.41 30.74 25.89
N GLY A 819 43.35 30.78 25.07
CA GLY A 819 43.18 31.67 23.93
C GLY A 819 41.70 31.88 23.61
N ASP A 820 41.26 33.14 23.61
CA ASP A 820 39.98 33.70 23.12
C ASP A 820 38.62 33.06 23.51
N GLY A 821 38.58 32.02 24.35
CA GLY A 821 37.32 31.42 24.82
C GLY A 821 36.74 32.00 26.13
N MET A 822 37.54 32.70 26.94
CA MET A 822 37.31 32.76 28.40
C MET A 822 36.58 34.00 28.94
N GLN A 823 36.03 34.87 28.08
CA GLN A 823 35.31 36.08 28.50
C GLN A 823 33.78 35.92 28.61
N VAL A 824 33.18 34.85 28.09
CA VAL A 824 31.71 34.68 27.98
C VAL A 824 31.08 34.00 29.22
N LEU A 825 31.75 34.05 30.38
CA LEU A 825 31.37 33.25 31.57
C LEU A 825 31.21 34.08 32.86
N MET A 826 31.06 35.40 32.76
CA MET A 826 30.87 36.30 33.91
C MET A 826 29.43 36.81 34.12
N ASP A 827 28.61 36.88 33.07
CA ASP A 827 27.27 37.48 33.14
C ASP A 827 26.13 36.46 33.30
N LEU A 828 25.97 35.95 34.53
CA LEU A 828 24.75 35.26 34.98
C LEU A 828 24.32 35.76 36.37
N PRO A 829 23.11 36.31 36.54
CA PRO A 829 22.68 36.93 37.79
C PRO A 829 22.35 35.90 38.89
N LEU A 830 23.06 35.96 40.01
CA LEU A 830 22.78 35.17 41.20
C LEU A 830 21.47 35.63 41.87
N SER A 831 20.53 34.70 42.10
CA SER A 831 19.27 34.96 42.81
C SER A 831 19.09 34.05 44.03
N VAL A 832 19.63 34.54 45.15
CA VAL A 832 19.28 34.33 46.57
C VAL A 832 18.29 33.21 46.94
N LEU A 833 18.75 32.29 47.80
CA LEU A 833 17.90 31.44 48.65
C LEU A 833 17.62 32.11 50.02
N PRO A 834 16.47 31.81 50.65
CA PRO A 834 16.35 31.82 52.11
C PRO A 834 16.42 30.41 52.73
N ALA A 835 17.19 30.30 53.81
CA ALA A 835 17.16 29.23 54.81
C ALA A 835 16.03 29.47 55.84
N ALA A 836 15.64 28.60 56.78
CA ALA A 836 15.72 27.14 56.99
C ALA A 836 14.93 26.83 58.29
N GLN A 837 14.65 25.55 58.62
CA GLN A 837 14.51 25.12 60.02
C GLN A 837 14.70 23.59 60.20
N ASP A 838 15.32 23.24 61.33
CA ASP A 838 15.63 21.89 61.83
C ASP A 838 14.35 21.17 62.40
N GLU A 839 14.31 19.89 62.81
CA GLU A 839 15.34 19.05 63.45
C GLU A 839 15.36 17.55 63.08
N LYS A 840 16.33 16.86 63.70
CA LYS A 840 16.76 15.43 63.63
C LYS A 840 15.84 14.48 64.45
N PRO A 841 16.07 13.13 64.52
CA PRO A 841 17.30 12.36 64.22
C PRO A 841 17.18 11.04 63.42
N CYS A 842 18.34 10.46 63.12
CA CYS A 842 18.58 9.10 62.61
C CYS A 842 19.45 8.35 63.66
N PRO A 843 19.46 6.99 63.74
CA PRO A 843 20.54 6.27 63.02
C PRO A 843 20.27 4.79 62.56
N SER A 844 21.04 4.38 61.56
CA SER A 844 21.70 3.06 61.35
C SER A 844 20.94 1.72 61.16
N THR A 845 21.17 1.10 59.99
CA THR A 845 21.40 -0.36 59.73
C THR A 845 20.22 -1.36 59.88
N THR A 846 20.03 -2.42 59.05
CA THR A 846 20.74 -2.91 57.84
C THR A 846 19.82 -3.77 56.95
N ASN A 847 20.19 -3.90 55.66
CA ASN A 847 19.95 -5.06 54.74
C ASN A 847 18.58 -5.75 54.68
N LEU A 848 17.95 -5.72 53.49
CA LEU A 848 17.62 -6.93 52.71
C LEU A 848 17.15 -6.61 51.27
N SER A 849 17.22 -7.60 50.38
CA SER A 849 16.45 -7.71 49.13
C SER A 849 16.62 -6.66 48.01
N ARG A 850 17.88 -6.39 47.58
CA ARG A 850 18.14 -6.00 46.17
C ARG A 850 19.13 -6.96 45.49
N GLN A 851 18.68 -8.20 45.29
CA GLN A 851 19.49 -9.28 44.72
C GLN A 851 18.80 -9.92 43.50
N GLN A 852 19.02 -9.35 42.31
CA GLN A 852 19.12 -10.05 41.02
C GLN A 852 19.50 -9.05 39.90
N GLN A 853 19.96 -9.56 38.75
CA GLN A 853 20.33 -8.81 37.55
C GLN A 853 21.52 -7.83 37.67
N GLN A 854 22.64 -8.29 38.21
CA GLN A 854 23.96 -7.79 37.78
C GLN A 854 25.03 -8.90 37.76
N GLN A 855 24.94 -9.79 36.77
CA GLN A 855 26.01 -10.72 36.41
C GLN A 855 25.89 -11.14 34.94
N GLN A 856 26.64 -10.47 34.06
CA GLN A 856 27.48 -11.07 33.01
C GLN A 856 28.16 -9.97 32.17
N GLN A 857 29.36 -10.29 31.67
CA GLN A 857 30.20 -9.50 30.75
C GLN A 857 30.83 -8.20 31.29
N GLN A 858 31.98 -8.34 31.95
CA GLN A 858 33.15 -7.58 31.50
C GLN A 858 34.44 -8.43 31.48
N GLN A 859 34.96 -8.58 30.26
CA GLN A 859 36.38 -8.74 29.90
C GLN A 859 37.24 -9.85 30.55
N GLN A 860 37.30 -10.98 29.83
CA GLN A 860 38.61 -11.56 29.46
C GLN A 860 39.39 -10.56 28.57
N ARG A 861 40.73 -10.46 28.58
CA ARG A 861 41.79 -11.12 29.39
C ARG A 861 43.14 -10.41 29.11
N ASN A 862 44.02 -10.32 30.11
CA ASN A 862 45.51 -10.41 30.08
C ASN A 862 46.11 -9.59 31.25
N LYS A 863 47.24 -9.97 31.88
CA LYS A 863 48.28 -10.97 31.52
C LYS A 863 48.94 -11.55 32.80
N THR A 864 49.52 -12.75 32.72
CA THR A 864 50.63 -13.33 33.54
C THR A 864 50.85 -12.80 34.97
N TYR A 865 50.81 -13.61 36.04
CA TYR A 865 51.79 -14.69 36.32
C TYR A 865 51.20 -15.80 37.24
N ILE A 866 51.92 -16.91 37.44
CA ILE A 866 51.61 -17.90 38.51
C ILE A 866 52.79 -17.95 39.49
N SER A 867 52.50 -17.76 40.78
CA SER A 867 53.41 -18.00 41.91
C SER A 867 52.62 -18.62 43.07
N TRP A 868 53.29 -19.44 43.87
CA TRP A 868 52.64 -20.39 44.79
C TRP A 868 52.20 -19.74 46.11
N PRO A 869 51.19 -20.29 46.81
CA PRO A 869 50.92 -19.96 48.20
C PRO A 869 51.97 -20.62 49.12
N SER A 870 52.48 -19.86 50.10
CA SER A 870 53.43 -20.34 51.11
C SER A 870 52.72 -20.93 52.34
N SER A 871 53.22 -22.05 52.87
CA SER A 871 52.75 -22.67 54.11
C SER A 871 53.60 -22.31 55.33
N SER A 872 52.95 -22.12 56.48
CA SER A 872 53.44 -22.60 57.78
C SER A 872 53.04 -24.08 57.87
N GLY A 873 53.90 -25.06 58.18
CA GLY A 873 54.69 -25.20 59.41
C GLY A 873 53.82 -25.90 60.48
N SER A 874 54.14 -27.06 61.06
CA SER A 874 55.31 -27.97 61.01
C SER A 874 54.88 -29.42 60.60
N ASP A 875 55.64 -30.54 60.66
CA ASP A 875 56.86 -30.91 61.39
C ASP A 875 57.57 -32.20 60.84
N VAL A 876 58.76 -32.53 61.38
CA VAL A 876 59.51 -33.83 61.36
C VAL A 876 59.88 -34.52 60.02
N GLY A 877 61.14 -34.36 59.61
CA GLY A 877 62.15 -35.44 59.49
C GLY A 877 62.09 -36.54 58.39
N GLY A 878 63.18 -36.68 57.61
CA GLY A 878 63.47 -37.87 56.78
C GLY A 878 64.44 -37.58 55.60
N ALA A 879 65.27 -38.54 55.17
CA ALA A 879 66.31 -38.32 54.14
C ALA A 879 66.35 -39.40 53.04
N MET A 880 66.68 -38.99 51.80
CA MET A 880 67.57 -39.61 50.77
C MET A 880 67.57 -41.14 50.45
N PRO A 881 68.04 -41.64 49.27
CA PRO A 881 68.38 -40.99 47.98
C PRO A 881 68.07 -41.78 46.66
N SER A 882 68.42 -41.18 45.50
CA SER A 882 69.19 -41.77 44.35
C SER A 882 68.55 -42.36 43.05
N ARG A 883 69.14 -41.91 41.90
CA ARG A 883 69.41 -42.59 40.58
C ARG A 883 68.24 -43.03 39.67
N SER A 884 68.41 -43.43 38.38
CA SER A 884 69.25 -43.02 37.20
C SER A 884 69.10 -44.07 36.06
N MET A 885 69.52 -43.75 34.80
CA MET A 885 69.69 -44.63 33.59
C MET A 885 68.41 -44.93 32.73
N SER A 886 68.46 -45.34 31.44
CA SER A 886 69.32 -45.08 30.24
C SER A 886 68.74 -45.73 28.95
N ASP A 887 69.16 -45.25 27.76
CA ASP A 887 68.84 -45.64 26.35
C ASP A 887 69.82 -46.74 25.79
N PRO A 888 69.95 -47.13 24.48
CA PRO A 888 69.38 -46.65 23.17
C PRO A 888 69.04 -47.76 22.09
N ASP A 889 69.25 -47.48 20.78
CA ASP A 889 69.37 -48.35 19.55
C ASP A 889 68.13 -49.06 18.92
N GLN A 890 67.92 -49.18 17.58
CA GLN A 890 68.28 -48.46 16.31
C GLN A 890 67.23 -48.88 15.19
N GLU A 891 67.23 -48.72 13.84
CA GLU A 891 68.11 -48.47 12.64
C GLU A 891 67.36 -47.55 11.59
N PHE A 892 67.93 -46.94 10.52
CA PHE A 892 68.19 -47.36 9.10
C PHE A 892 67.02 -48.04 8.29
N ASP A 893 66.83 -47.95 6.95
CA ASP A 893 67.66 -47.53 5.77
C ASP A 893 66.82 -47.01 4.53
N LYS A 894 67.50 -46.41 3.52
CA LYS A 894 67.21 -46.18 2.05
C LYS A 894 65.97 -45.42 1.49
N GLU A 895 66.17 -44.10 1.32
CA GLU A 895 66.22 -43.26 0.08
C GLU A 895 65.66 -43.74 -1.28
N PRO A 896 65.30 -42.82 -2.23
CA PRO A 896 65.57 -41.35 -2.29
C PRO A 896 64.26 -40.50 -2.26
N ASP A 897 64.13 -39.21 -2.63
CA ASP A 897 64.99 -38.24 -3.36
C ASP A 897 64.66 -36.75 -3.00
N SER A 898 65.36 -35.77 -3.59
CA SER A 898 65.27 -34.30 -3.35
C SER A 898 64.89 -33.51 -4.64
N ASP A 899 64.67 -32.18 -4.70
CA ASP A 899 64.61 -31.08 -3.72
C ASP A 899 63.43 -30.14 -4.13
N SER A 900 62.86 -29.14 -3.43
CA SER A 900 63.32 -28.13 -2.45
C SER A 900 64.24 -27.01 -3.01
N THR A 901 64.38 -25.80 -2.41
CA THR A 901 63.32 -24.93 -1.81
C THR A 901 63.68 -23.42 -1.79
N LYS A 902 62.64 -22.55 -1.91
CA LYS A 902 62.46 -21.21 -1.26
C LYS A 902 63.43 -20.03 -1.60
N HIS A 903 63.07 -18.87 -1.03
CA HIS A 903 63.86 -17.65 -0.75
C HIS A 903 64.13 -16.69 -1.94
N SER A 904 63.96 -15.36 -1.85
CA SER A 904 63.40 -14.50 -0.77
C SER A 904 62.88 -13.14 -1.33
N THR A 905 62.04 -12.45 -0.56
CA THR A 905 61.74 -10.99 -0.62
C THR A 905 62.92 -10.17 -0.03
N PRO A 906 63.08 -8.82 -0.23
CA PRO A 906 62.00 -7.82 -0.18
C PRO A 906 62.14 -6.46 -0.94
N SER A 907 61.07 -5.64 -0.81
CA SER A 907 61.08 -4.17 -0.66
C SER A 907 61.44 -3.21 -1.82
N ASN A 908 60.39 -2.53 -2.33
CA ASN A 908 60.11 -1.08 -2.16
C ASN A 908 60.10 -0.15 -3.41
N SER A 909 59.01 0.63 -3.54
CA SER A 909 58.81 1.81 -4.43
C SER A 909 58.85 1.55 -5.96
N SER A 910 58.18 2.29 -6.85
CA SER A 910 57.37 3.53 -6.74
C SER A 910 56.13 3.49 -7.66
N ASN A 911 55.11 4.30 -7.35
CA ASN A 911 54.02 4.67 -8.27
C ASN A 911 54.36 6.06 -8.89
N PRO A 912 53.94 6.38 -10.14
CA PRO A 912 52.77 7.27 -10.25
C PRO A 912 51.90 7.13 -11.54
N SER A 913 50.67 7.67 -11.44
CA SER A 913 49.86 8.31 -12.52
C SER A 913 49.37 7.53 -13.75
N GLY A 914 48.13 7.05 -13.67
CA GLY A 914 46.97 7.59 -14.44
C GLY A 914 46.96 7.62 -15.99
N PRO A 915 46.03 6.91 -16.67
CA PRO A 915 45.79 7.03 -18.12
C PRO A 915 44.77 8.14 -18.49
N PRO A 916 44.83 8.72 -19.71
CA PRO A 916 43.90 9.75 -20.19
C PRO A 916 42.71 9.20 -21.02
N SER A 917 41.64 10.00 -21.10
CA SER A 917 40.45 9.76 -21.95
C SER A 917 40.63 10.27 -23.39
N PRO A 918 40.03 9.64 -24.41
CA PRO A 918 39.98 10.17 -25.78
C PRO A 918 38.71 10.99 -26.07
N ASN A 919 38.85 12.03 -26.90
CA ASN A 919 37.73 12.70 -27.60
C ASN A 919 37.65 12.25 -29.07
N SER A 920 36.50 12.48 -29.69
CA SER A 920 36.21 12.23 -31.12
C SER A 920 36.38 13.54 -31.96
N PRO A 921 35.96 13.66 -33.24
CA PRO A 921 35.53 12.67 -34.26
C PRO A 921 36.20 12.85 -35.65
N HIS A 922 35.93 11.97 -36.65
CA HIS A 922 35.43 12.34 -38.02
C HIS A 922 35.53 11.24 -39.14
N ARG A 923 34.56 11.32 -40.07
CA ARG A 923 34.61 11.03 -41.54
C ARG A 923 34.35 9.61 -42.12
N ASN A 924 33.09 9.42 -42.51
CA ASN A 924 32.50 8.78 -43.71
C ASN A 924 33.36 7.93 -44.68
N GLN A 925 32.86 6.73 -45.01
CA GLN A 925 32.42 6.24 -46.35
C GLN A 925 31.58 4.95 -46.13
N LEU A 926 30.34 4.82 -46.63
CA LEU A 926 29.88 4.47 -48.00
C LEU A 926 30.14 3.02 -48.45
N THR A 927 29.12 2.17 -48.34
CA THR A 927 28.75 1.11 -49.29
C THR A 927 27.23 0.97 -49.33
N LEU A 928 26.69 0.42 -50.42
CA LEU A 928 25.26 0.32 -50.75
C LEU A 928 24.81 -1.16 -50.84
N ASP A 929 23.53 -1.34 -51.19
CA ASP A 929 22.86 -2.56 -51.66
C ASP A 929 22.49 -3.65 -50.64
N GLY A 930 21.29 -4.23 -50.84
CA GLY A 930 20.60 -5.15 -49.94
C GLY A 930 19.08 -4.98 -49.97
N LEU A 931 18.43 -5.46 -51.04
CA LEU A 931 16.98 -5.40 -51.27
C LEU A 931 16.24 -6.65 -50.75
N ASP A 932 14.91 -6.55 -50.67
CA ASP A 932 13.92 -7.66 -50.69
C ASP A 932 13.84 -8.63 -49.48
N GLN A 933 12.70 -9.29 -49.19
CA GLN A 933 11.26 -8.94 -49.34
C GLN A 933 10.38 -9.85 -48.43
N SER A 934 9.11 -9.47 -48.22
CA SER A 934 7.91 -10.34 -48.00
C SER A 934 7.87 -11.49 -46.95
N THR A 935 6.92 -11.36 -46.00
CA THR A 935 5.92 -12.36 -45.52
C THR A 935 6.29 -13.83 -45.17
N CYS A 936 5.89 -14.30 -43.97
CA CYS A 936 4.69 -15.15 -43.77
C CYS A 936 4.44 -15.52 -42.29
N ASP A 937 3.29 -16.16 -42.00
CA ASP A 937 2.73 -16.45 -40.68
C ASP A 937 3.27 -17.71 -39.98
N ALA A 938 3.29 -17.68 -38.63
CA ALA A 938 3.18 -18.83 -37.72
C ALA A 938 2.79 -18.35 -36.30
#